data_AF-A0A1J4U2X4-F1
#
_entry.id   AF-A0A1J4U2X4-F1
#
_cell.length_a   1.000
_cell.length_b   1.000
_cell.length_c   1.000
_cell.angle_alpha   90.00
_cell.angle_beta   90.00
_cell.angle_gamma   90.00
#
_symmetry.space_group_name_H-M   'P 1'
#
loop_
_entity.id
_entity.type
_entity.pdbx_description
1 polymer ?
#
loop_
_entity_poly.entity_id
_entity_poly.type
_entity_poly.pdbx_seq_one_letter_code
_entity_poly.pdbx_strand_id
1 'polypeptide(L)'
;MAENNYKDEYKIRFEKLAKIRQAGVNPYPAKFNKENRVTEIQTSADGIGLKTAGRIVDLRKIGKLVFCNLRDEWGRAQIVLKQDELGKDKFTFFIKYFDRGDFLGVEGNIFTTRTGEKTLLVKRYELLSKSLLPLPGKWHGLKDEESCYRQRYLDLIANDETIKRFKFRSRFIKILREFYAQNGFEEIDTPILANQASGALAKPFKTHHNALGTDIYLRIAPETYLKESIVGGYEKVFEVARCFRNEGMDPSHLQDFTMVEHYAAYWDYVDNMRFTERMFEYILAKLKDGKKKIKIPNRGGGLVEIDFSLPWKRVSFCEQLIEDADIDIDKYENADKLREAIKRKKIKIEDIDKLGRGNLIDALYKLVSRPKIINPTFLTNHPLDLSPLARRSDNNIKAVDRFQLIINTWEIINAYSELVDPIDQEERFRVQEKAKKDGDEEAHGKDDEYIEAMKHGMPPISGFGMGIERIVALLTGQTNLRDVVLFPLMKPKIISREEQPIWNNKENNCAGAAEEDKMDLGIDIGKAKELFEKYLKADVNRMHSIESMTIMRSLARYFKKDEEKWSIIGLLHDIDWELTKNNPKEHCIQAVKILKSAGATDFMINAVQSHCYGCGQGDNFCGAQELLGKHRTSLIEHALAAAETATGLIVATALVQADKKLASVKLDSLKKKFKDKSFAANCRRDIIIECEEIGLNVDEFLAIGLKALQNIADELGL
;
A
#
# COMPACT_ATOMS: atom_id res chain seq x y z
N MET A 1 20.74 -17.65 6.58
CA MET A 1 20.88 -19.03 6.02
C MET A 1 19.74 -19.43 5.09
N ALA A 2 18.50 -18.93 5.24
CA ALA A 2 17.38 -19.29 4.36
C ALA A 2 17.46 -18.67 2.93
N GLU A 3 17.99 -17.45 2.77
CA GLU A 3 18.04 -16.74 1.49
C GLU A 3 19.01 -17.32 0.46
N ASN A 4 20.18 -17.80 0.88
CA ASN A 4 21.13 -18.47 -0.02
C ASN A 4 20.53 -19.71 -0.70
N ASN A 5 19.59 -20.39 -0.03
CA ASN A 5 18.94 -21.58 -0.55
C ASN A 5 17.94 -21.28 -1.69
N TYR A 6 17.31 -20.09 -1.70
CA TYR A 6 16.37 -19.68 -2.75
C TYR A 6 17.06 -19.37 -4.07
N LYS A 7 18.25 -18.74 -4.04
CA LYS A 7 19.02 -18.41 -5.25
C LYS A 7 19.51 -19.67 -5.97
N ASP A 8 19.99 -20.66 -5.20
CA ASP A 8 20.43 -21.94 -5.74
C ASP A 8 19.26 -22.72 -6.34
N GLU A 9 18.10 -22.75 -5.67
CA GLU A 9 16.93 -23.45 -6.19
C GLU A 9 16.33 -22.77 -7.43
N TYR A 10 16.32 -21.43 -7.48
CA TYR A 10 15.92 -20.68 -8.67
C TYR A 10 16.77 -21.05 -9.89
N LYS A 11 18.11 -21.04 -9.73
CA LYS A 11 19.04 -21.41 -10.80
C LYS A 11 18.78 -22.82 -11.32
N ILE A 12 18.60 -23.79 -10.42
CA ILE A 12 18.28 -25.18 -10.78
C ILE A 12 16.96 -25.26 -11.56
N ARG A 13 15.90 -24.59 -11.10
CA ARG A 13 14.59 -24.60 -11.76
C ARG A 13 14.63 -23.89 -13.12
N PHE A 14 15.45 -22.86 -13.25
CA PHE A 14 15.71 -22.14 -14.51
C PHE A 14 16.44 -23.03 -15.53
N GLU A 15 17.47 -23.76 -15.11
CA GLU A 15 18.15 -24.74 -15.96
C GLU A 15 17.21 -25.87 -16.41
N LYS A 16 16.34 -26.36 -15.51
CA LYS A 16 15.29 -27.32 -15.87
C LYS A 16 14.32 -26.76 -16.90
N LEU A 17 13.90 -25.49 -16.77
CA LEU A 17 13.02 -24.83 -17.73
C LEU A 17 13.64 -24.83 -19.14
N ALA A 18 14.93 -24.51 -19.26
CA ALA A 18 15.64 -24.56 -20.54
C ALA A 18 15.64 -25.97 -21.15
N LYS A 19 15.85 -27.00 -20.32
CA LYS A 19 15.81 -28.41 -20.76
C LYS A 19 14.41 -28.88 -21.16
N ILE A 20 13.37 -28.42 -20.48
CA ILE A 20 11.97 -28.69 -20.86
C ILE A 20 11.69 -28.13 -22.25
N ARG A 21 12.10 -26.88 -22.52
CA ARG A 21 11.96 -26.24 -23.84
C ARG A 21 12.75 -26.97 -24.93
N GLN A 22 13.99 -27.38 -24.64
CA GLN A 22 14.82 -28.17 -25.57
C GLN A 22 14.18 -29.51 -25.94
N ALA A 23 13.39 -30.10 -25.05
CA ALA A 23 12.64 -31.33 -25.31
C ALA A 23 11.33 -31.10 -26.10
N GLY A 24 11.07 -29.88 -26.58
CA GLY A 24 9.86 -29.54 -27.34
C GLY A 24 8.59 -29.43 -26.50
N VAL A 25 8.70 -29.45 -25.16
CA VAL A 25 7.55 -29.30 -24.26
C VAL A 25 7.32 -27.81 -23.98
N ASN A 26 6.10 -27.33 -24.23
CA ASN A 26 5.72 -25.98 -23.84
C ASN A 26 5.53 -25.92 -22.30
N PRO A 27 6.34 -25.15 -21.54
CA PRO A 27 6.22 -25.07 -20.09
C PRO A 27 5.09 -24.16 -19.60
N TYR A 28 4.48 -23.38 -20.51
CA TYR A 28 3.41 -22.42 -20.22
C TYR A 28 2.35 -22.46 -21.35
N PRO A 29 1.62 -23.58 -21.51
CA PRO A 29 0.54 -23.68 -22.49
C PRO A 29 -0.57 -22.66 -22.19
N ALA A 30 -1.20 -22.15 -23.26
CA ALA A 30 -2.29 -21.18 -23.15
C ALA A 30 -3.57 -21.78 -22.56
N LYS A 31 -3.79 -23.10 -22.69
CA LYS A 31 -5.02 -23.76 -22.27
C LYS A 31 -4.76 -25.22 -21.86
N PHE A 32 -5.50 -25.66 -20.85
CA PHE A 32 -5.73 -27.07 -20.54
C PHE A 32 -7.22 -27.30 -20.31
N ASN A 33 -7.80 -28.34 -20.93
CA ASN A 33 -9.22 -28.65 -20.75
C ASN A 33 -9.44 -29.41 -19.43
N LYS A 34 -9.52 -28.69 -18.32
CA LYS A 34 -9.88 -29.25 -17.01
C LYS A 34 -11.37 -29.58 -16.99
N GLU A 35 -11.71 -30.85 -16.78
CA GLU A 35 -13.11 -31.33 -16.79
C GLU A 35 -13.63 -31.59 -15.37
N ASN A 36 -12.73 -31.92 -14.44
CA ASN A 36 -13.07 -32.27 -13.05
C ASN A 36 -12.30 -31.42 -12.03
N ARG A 37 -12.90 -31.20 -10.85
CA ARG A 37 -12.19 -30.67 -9.66
C ARG A 37 -11.20 -31.70 -9.14
N VAL A 38 -10.12 -31.24 -8.51
CA VAL A 38 -9.13 -32.15 -7.92
C VAL A 38 -9.77 -33.01 -6.82
N THR A 39 -10.70 -32.46 -6.05
CA THR A 39 -11.37 -33.15 -4.95
C THR A 39 -12.30 -34.29 -5.40
N GLU A 40 -12.73 -34.32 -6.67
CA GLU A 40 -13.53 -35.43 -7.21
C GLU A 40 -12.77 -36.76 -7.20
N ILE A 41 -11.43 -36.73 -7.13
CA ILE A 41 -10.60 -37.92 -6.95
C ILE A 41 -11.00 -38.67 -5.67
N GLN A 42 -11.35 -37.96 -4.61
CA GLN A 42 -11.65 -38.53 -3.30
C GLN A 42 -13.07 -39.12 -3.22
N THR A 43 -13.99 -38.62 -4.04
CA THR A 43 -15.42 -38.98 -3.97
C THR A 43 -15.86 -39.93 -5.09
N SER A 44 -15.07 -40.05 -6.17
CA SER A 44 -15.41 -40.90 -7.32
C SER A 44 -15.19 -42.39 -7.05
N ALA A 45 -15.98 -43.24 -7.72
CA ALA A 45 -15.81 -44.69 -7.68
C ALA A 45 -14.51 -45.12 -8.37
N ASP A 46 -13.97 -46.28 -7.98
CA ASP A 46 -12.79 -46.85 -8.64
C ASP A 46 -13.11 -47.20 -10.10
N GLY A 47 -12.12 -47.06 -10.97
CA GLY A 47 -12.25 -47.27 -12.41
C GLY A 47 -12.76 -46.06 -13.20
N ILE A 48 -13.33 -45.05 -12.54
CA ILE A 48 -13.77 -43.82 -13.21
C ILE A 48 -12.57 -43.02 -13.73
N GLY A 49 -12.64 -42.59 -14.99
CA GLY A 49 -11.66 -41.71 -15.60
C GLY A 49 -11.93 -40.25 -15.24
N LEU A 50 -10.90 -39.52 -14.82
CA LEU A 50 -10.97 -38.07 -14.56
C LEU A 50 -9.86 -37.32 -15.29
N LYS A 51 -10.18 -36.08 -15.67
CA LYS A 51 -9.22 -35.13 -16.22
C LYS A 51 -9.23 -33.84 -15.41
N THR A 52 -8.15 -33.62 -14.66
CA THR A 52 -8.05 -32.51 -13.72
C THR A 52 -6.70 -31.82 -13.78
N ALA A 53 -6.57 -30.69 -13.08
CA ALA A 53 -5.34 -29.93 -12.99
C ALA A 53 -5.23 -29.19 -11.66
N GLY A 54 -4.01 -29.05 -11.17
CA GLY A 54 -3.70 -28.33 -9.95
C GLY A 54 -2.20 -28.10 -9.76
N ARG A 55 -1.86 -27.40 -8.68
CA ARG A 55 -0.47 -27.17 -8.25
C ARG A 55 0.05 -28.39 -7.51
N ILE A 56 1.26 -28.86 -7.83
CA ILE A 56 1.97 -29.89 -7.07
C ILE A 56 2.40 -29.30 -5.72
N VAL A 57 1.68 -29.63 -4.65
CA VAL A 57 2.00 -29.16 -3.28
C VAL A 57 2.87 -30.15 -2.52
N ASP A 58 2.80 -31.43 -2.89
CA ASP A 58 3.67 -32.50 -2.42
C ASP A 58 4.16 -33.37 -3.57
N LEU A 59 5.39 -33.85 -3.46
CA LEU A 59 6.00 -34.79 -4.39
C LEU A 59 6.89 -35.76 -3.61
N ARG A 60 6.71 -37.07 -3.82
CA ARG A 60 7.50 -38.15 -3.19
C ARG A 60 7.85 -39.22 -4.23
N LYS A 61 9.12 -39.56 -4.36
CA LYS A 61 9.64 -40.53 -5.34
C LYS A 61 9.95 -41.86 -4.63
N ILE A 62 9.45 -42.98 -5.14
CA ILE A 62 9.64 -44.32 -4.59
C ILE A 62 9.86 -45.31 -5.75
N GLY A 63 11.12 -45.57 -6.11
CA GLY A 63 11.46 -46.47 -7.21
C GLY A 63 10.77 -46.10 -8.52
N LYS A 64 9.87 -46.96 -9.01
CA LYS A 64 9.08 -46.78 -10.24
C LYS A 64 7.74 -46.05 -10.03
N LEU A 65 7.54 -45.44 -8.87
CA LEU A 65 6.35 -44.67 -8.50
C LEU A 65 6.71 -43.25 -8.08
N VAL A 66 5.88 -42.28 -8.47
CA VAL A 66 5.91 -40.93 -7.91
C VAL A 66 4.51 -40.57 -7.43
N PHE A 67 4.40 -40.25 -6.14
CA PHE A 67 3.17 -39.76 -5.53
C PHE A 67 3.22 -38.25 -5.45
N CYS A 68 2.14 -37.59 -5.87
CA CYS A 68 1.97 -36.16 -5.76
C CYS A 68 0.63 -35.82 -5.12
N ASN A 69 0.56 -34.72 -4.39
CA ASN A 69 -0.72 -34.07 -4.10
C ASN A 69 -0.88 -32.88 -5.03
N LEU A 70 -1.96 -32.88 -5.81
CA LEU A 70 -2.39 -31.70 -6.54
C LEU A 70 -3.32 -30.88 -5.65
N ARG A 71 -3.23 -29.55 -5.77
CA ARG A 71 -4.14 -28.59 -5.11
C ARG A 71 -4.78 -27.68 -6.14
N ASP A 72 -6.09 -27.50 -6.04
CA ASP A 72 -6.84 -26.45 -6.74
C ASP A 72 -7.62 -25.58 -5.72
N GLU A 73 -8.59 -24.79 -6.18
CA GLU A 73 -9.40 -23.92 -5.32
C GLU A 73 -10.33 -24.67 -4.34
N TRP A 74 -10.59 -25.96 -4.59
CA TRP A 74 -11.55 -26.78 -3.85
C TRP A 74 -10.87 -27.65 -2.80
N GLY A 75 -9.61 -28.00 -3.01
CA GLY A 75 -8.83 -28.76 -2.03
C GLY A 75 -7.62 -29.43 -2.65
N ARG A 76 -7.22 -30.56 -2.04
CA ARG A 76 -6.07 -31.36 -2.48
C ARG A 76 -6.44 -32.83 -2.60
N ALA A 77 -5.83 -33.52 -3.55
CA ALA A 77 -5.98 -34.98 -3.70
C ALA A 77 -4.72 -35.62 -4.25
N GLN A 78 -4.55 -36.91 -3.96
CA GLN A 78 -3.39 -37.69 -4.35
C GLN A 78 -3.50 -38.17 -5.80
N ILE A 79 -2.39 -38.08 -6.51
CA ILE A 79 -2.16 -38.72 -7.80
C ILE A 79 -0.93 -39.62 -7.70
N VAL A 80 -0.87 -40.65 -8.54
CA VAL A 80 0.33 -41.48 -8.69
C VAL A 80 0.72 -41.61 -10.16
N LEU A 81 1.99 -41.37 -10.43
CA LEU A 81 2.64 -41.64 -11.70
C LEU A 81 3.40 -42.95 -11.58
N LYS A 82 3.16 -43.90 -12.48
CA LYS A 82 3.81 -45.21 -12.49
C LYS A 82 4.56 -45.40 -13.82
N GLN A 83 5.80 -45.86 -13.76
CA GLN A 83 6.63 -46.04 -14.95
C GLN A 83 5.99 -46.97 -15.99
N ASP A 84 5.40 -48.08 -15.54
CA ASP A 84 4.80 -49.07 -16.43
C ASP A 84 3.56 -48.50 -17.17
N GLU A 85 2.91 -47.48 -16.61
CA GLU A 85 1.73 -46.84 -17.22
C GLU A 85 2.10 -45.72 -18.20
N LEU A 86 3.16 -44.96 -17.89
CA LEU A 86 3.58 -43.79 -18.67
C LEU A 86 4.64 -44.11 -19.72
N GLY A 87 5.32 -45.26 -19.58
CA GLY A 87 6.55 -45.57 -20.29
C GLY A 87 7.78 -44.95 -19.62
N LYS A 88 8.95 -45.57 -19.85
CA LYS A 88 10.22 -45.21 -19.21
C LYS A 88 10.63 -43.76 -19.47
N ASP A 89 10.48 -43.27 -20.70
CA ASP A 89 10.99 -41.95 -21.09
C ASP A 89 10.18 -40.81 -20.48
N LYS A 90 8.84 -40.88 -20.56
CA LYS A 90 7.95 -39.89 -19.92
C LYS A 90 8.13 -39.90 -18.40
N PHE A 91 8.17 -41.08 -17.79
CA PHE A 91 8.38 -41.18 -16.34
C PHE A 91 9.73 -40.59 -15.90
N THR A 92 10.81 -40.86 -16.65
CA THR A 92 12.14 -40.30 -16.38
C THR A 92 12.16 -38.78 -16.58
N PHE A 93 11.48 -38.29 -17.62
CA PHE A 93 11.33 -36.86 -17.87
C PHE A 93 10.62 -36.17 -16.69
N PHE A 94 9.53 -36.75 -16.19
CA PHE A 94 8.81 -36.23 -15.03
C PHE A 94 9.72 -36.12 -13.81
N ILE A 95 10.42 -37.21 -13.45
CA ILE A 95 11.33 -37.25 -12.29
C ILE A 95 12.42 -36.18 -12.35
N LYS A 96 12.93 -35.88 -13.55
CA LYS A 96 14.06 -34.98 -13.75
C LYS A 96 13.66 -33.50 -13.72
N TYR A 97 12.48 -33.17 -14.26
CA TYR A 97 12.15 -31.78 -14.59
C TYR A 97 10.96 -31.18 -13.83
N PHE A 98 10.11 -31.99 -13.20
CA PHE A 98 8.99 -31.51 -12.41
C PHE A 98 9.37 -31.35 -10.94
N ASP A 99 8.85 -30.28 -10.34
CA ASP A 99 9.13 -29.88 -8.97
C ASP A 99 7.85 -29.51 -8.22
N ARG A 100 7.94 -29.54 -6.89
CA ARG A 100 6.91 -28.93 -6.03
C ARG A 100 6.76 -27.44 -6.40
N GLY A 101 5.51 -27.01 -6.57
CA GLY A 101 5.15 -25.66 -7.01
C GLY A 101 4.66 -25.60 -8.45
N ASP A 102 5.05 -26.55 -9.31
CA ASP A 102 4.60 -26.59 -10.71
C ASP A 102 3.09 -26.83 -10.81
N PHE A 103 2.45 -26.32 -11.85
CA PHE A 103 1.09 -26.71 -12.21
C PHE A 103 1.11 -27.88 -13.19
N LEU A 104 0.29 -28.88 -12.91
CA LEU A 104 0.21 -30.14 -13.65
C LEU A 104 -1.24 -30.41 -14.05
N GLY A 105 -1.45 -30.69 -15.33
CA GLY A 105 -2.67 -31.30 -15.85
C GLY A 105 -2.48 -32.81 -15.90
N VAL A 106 -3.50 -33.57 -15.51
CA VAL A 106 -3.47 -35.04 -15.47
C VAL A 106 -4.77 -35.64 -15.96
N GLU A 107 -4.65 -36.80 -16.58
CA GLU A 107 -5.76 -37.65 -16.99
C GLU A 107 -5.45 -39.09 -16.57
N GLY A 108 -6.42 -39.78 -15.99
CA GLY A 108 -6.21 -41.13 -15.48
C GLY A 108 -7.45 -41.74 -14.85
N ASN A 109 -7.29 -42.89 -14.20
CA ASN A 109 -8.40 -43.62 -13.57
C ASN A 109 -8.25 -43.65 -12.06
N ILE A 110 -9.38 -43.58 -11.36
CA ILE A 110 -9.42 -43.66 -9.90
C ILE A 110 -9.17 -45.09 -9.43
N PHE A 111 -8.39 -45.22 -8.37
CA PHE A 111 -8.25 -46.46 -7.62
C PHE A 111 -7.99 -46.16 -6.13
N THR A 112 -8.28 -47.12 -5.26
CA THR A 112 -7.89 -47.06 -3.85
C THR A 112 -6.54 -47.76 -3.62
N THR A 113 -5.61 -47.06 -2.94
CA THR A 113 -4.32 -47.63 -2.57
C THR A 113 -4.45 -48.66 -1.45
N ARG A 114 -3.37 -49.42 -1.17
CA ARG A 114 -3.33 -50.38 -0.05
C ARG A 114 -3.57 -49.73 1.32
N THR A 115 -3.30 -48.43 1.46
CA THR A 115 -3.54 -47.66 2.69
C THR A 115 -4.95 -47.08 2.76
N GLY A 116 -5.83 -47.40 1.81
CA GLY A 116 -7.21 -46.92 1.77
C GLY A 116 -7.39 -45.54 1.15
N GLU A 117 -6.35 -44.93 0.59
CA GLU A 117 -6.41 -43.57 0.03
C GLU A 117 -6.86 -43.59 -1.44
N LYS A 118 -7.96 -42.90 -1.76
CA LYS A 118 -8.41 -42.66 -3.12
C LYS A 118 -7.38 -41.85 -3.91
N THR A 119 -6.95 -42.37 -5.05
CA THR A 119 -5.84 -41.83 -5.84
C THR A 119 -6.14 -41.91 -7.33
N LEU A 120 -5.72 -40.90 -8.09
CA LEU A 120 -5.74 -40.96 -9.55
C LEU A 120 -4.47 -41.63 -10.09
N LEU A 121 -4.62 -42.77 -10.76
CA LEU A 121 -3.54 -43.41 -11.52
C LEU A 121 -3.36 -42.69 -12.85
N VAL A 122 -2.30 -41.89 -12.95
CA VAL A 122 -2.05 -41.00 -14.09
C VAL A 122 -1.66 -41.81 -15.33
N LYS A 123 -2.42 -41.61 -16.42
CA LYS A 123 -2.17 -42.16 -17.75
C LYS A 123 -1.56 -41.13 -18.70
N ARG A 124 -1.90 -39.86 -18.52
CA ARG A 124 -1.33 -38.72 -19.25
C ARG A 124 -1.10 -37.56 -18.31
N TYR A 125 -0.03 -36.81 -18.51
CA TYR A 125 0.24 -35.58 -17.78
C TYR A 125 0.76 -34.49 -18.72
N GLU A 126 0.54 -33.24 -18.33
CA GLU A 126 0.95 -32.05 -19.06
C GLU A 126 1.47 -31.00 -18.07
N LEU A 127 2.64 -30.40 -18.36
CA LEU A 127 3.15 -29.26 -17.60
C LEU A 127 2.35 -28.02 -18.01
N LEU A 128 1.71 -27.36 -17.03
CA LEU A 128 0.88 -26.19 -17.28
C LEU A 128 1.57 -24.88 -16.90
N SER A 129 2.45 -24.93 -15.89
CA SER A 129 3.28 -23.80 -15.51
C SER A 129 4.45 -24.28 -14.67
N LYS A 130 5.67 -23.97 -15.10
CA LYS A 130 6.88 -24.23 -14.33
C LYS A 130 7.06 -23.19 -13.23
N SER A 131 7.21 -23.62 -11.98
CA SER A 131 7.54 -22.74 -10.86
C SER A 131 9.04 -22.56 -10.75
N LEU A 132 9.51 -21.31 -10.86
CA LEU A 132 10.92 -20.95 -10.76
C LEU A 132 11.37 -20.71 -9.31
N LEU A 133 10.44 -20.46 -8.40
CA LEU A 133 10.72 -20.33 -6.98
C LEU A 133 10.08 -21.50 -6.21
N PRO A 134 10.69 -21.95 -5.11
CA PRO A 134 10.06 -22.93 -4.22
C PRO A 134 8.86 -22.33 -3.47
N LEU A 135 7.93 -23.22 -3.10
CA LEU A 135 6.92 -22.93 -2.10
C LEU A 135 7.55 -22.98 -0.69
N PRO A 136 6.97 -22.28 0.32
CA PRO A 136 7.42 -22.35 1.71
C PRO A 136 7.56 -23.79 2.24
N GLY A 137 8.47 -24.01 3.19
CA GLY A 137 8.81 -25.35 3.69
C GLY A 137 7.61 -26.12 4.24
N LYS A 138 7.55 -27.45 3.98
CA LYS A 138 6.41 -28.32 4.34
C LYS A 138 6.07 -28.35 5.84
N TRP A 139 7.07 -28.22 6.71
CA TRP A 139 6.92 -28.42 8.16
C TRP A 139 6.58 -27.13 8.93
N HIS A 140 7.02 -25.98 8.41
CA HIS A 140 6.84 -24.70 9.10
C HIS A 140 5.73 -23.84 8.50
N GLY A 141 5.26 -24.12 7.28
CA GLY A 141 4.27 -23.29 6.59
C GLY A 141 4.79 -21.86 6.36
N LEU A 142 3.88 -20.93 6.07
CA LEU A 142 4.14 -19.49 6.17
C LEU A 142 3.42 -19.00 7.44
N LYS A 143 4.17 -18.73 8.50
CA LYS A 143 3.65 -18.35 9.83
C LYS A 143 3.89 -16.89 10.19
N ASP A 144 4.98 -16.32 9.71
CA ASP A 144 5.31 -14.92 9.94
C ASP A 144 4.23 -14.02 9.33
N GLU A 145 3.57 -13.21 10.16
CA GLU A 145 2.43 -12.38 9.75
C GLU A 145 2.80 -11.40 8.64
N GLU A 146 3.96 -10.74 8.74
CA GLU A 146 4.43 -9.80 7.73
C GLU A 146 4.62 -10.50 6.37
N SER A 147 5.23 -11.69 6.37
CA SER A 147 5.40 -12.50 5.17
C SER A 147 4.05 -12.96 4.61
N CYS A 148 3.09 -13.35 5.45
CA CYS A 148 1.74 -13.70 5.01
C CYS A 148 1.03 -12.53 4.32
N TYR A 149 1.18 -11.30 4.85
CA TYR A 149 0.59 -10.10 4.27
C TYR A 149 1.24 -9.72 2.95
N ARG A 150 2.57 -9.76 2.86
CA ARG A 150 3.31 -9.39 1.64
C ARG A 150 3.22 -10.44 0.54
N GLN A 151 3.24 -11.71 0.91
CA GLN A 151 3.23 -12.84 0.00
C GLN A 151 1.92 -13.62 0.15
N ARG A 152 0.78 -12.91 0.11
CA ARG A 152 -0.55 -13.53 0.30
C ARG A 152 -0.77 -14.72 -0.65
N TYR A 153 -0.23 -14.66 -1.85
CA TYR A 153 -0.29 -15.78 -2.80
C TYR A 153 0.37 -17.07 -2.27
N LEU A 154 1.41 -16.98 -1.45
CA LEU A 154 2.02 -18.13 -0.75
C LEU A 154 1.23 -18.53 0.50
N ASP A 155 0.72 -17.56 1.26
CA ASP A 155 -0.16 -17.80 2.40
C ASP A 155 -1.40 -18.62 1.98
N LEU A 156 -2.08 -18.23 0.90
CA LEU A 156 -3.23 -18.96 0.34
C LEU A 156 -2.91 -20.40 -0.09
N ILE A 157 -1.64 -20.70 -0.42
CA ILE A 157 -1.18 -22.05 -0.75
C ILE A 157 -0.86 -22.84 0.52
N ALA A 158 -0.27 -22.20 1.52
CA ALA A 158 0.21 -22.83 2.74
C ALA A 158 -0.88 -23.03 3.80
N ASN A 159 -1.84 -22.11 3.90
CA ASN A 159 -2.80 -22.02 4.99
C ASN A 159 -4.25 -22.07 4.47
N ASP A 160 -4.93 -23.19 4.71
CA ASP A 160 -6.32 -23.40 4.28
C ASP A 160 -7.33 -22.48 4.99
N GLU A 161 -7.02 -22.06 6.23
CA GLU A 161 -7.86 -21.12 6.97
C GLU A 161 -7.89 -19.73 6.32
N THR A 162 -6.79 -19.30 5.68
CA THR A 162 -6.72 -18.03 4.95
C THR A 162 -7.74 -18.01 3.80
N ILE A 163 -7.76 -19.04 2.95
CA ILE A 163 -8.72 -19.09 1.83
C ILE A 163 -10.17 -19.21 2.32
N LYS A 164 -10.42 -19.95 3.40
CA LYS A 164 -11.75 -20.04 4.03
C LYS A 164 -12.23 -18.68 4.52
N ARG A 165 -11.35 -17.89 5.14
CA ARG A 165 -11.64 -16.54 5.63
C ARG A 165 -11.99 -15.58 4.48
N PHE A 166 -11.29 -15.63 3.36
CA PHE A 166 -11.62 -14.79 2.20
C PHE A 166 -12.90 -15.24 1.48
N LYS A 167 -13.17 -16.55 1.40
CA LYS A 167 -14.48 -17.05 0.94
C LYS A 167 -15.61 -16.60 1.88
N PHE A 168 -15.38 -16.60 3.19
CA PHE A 168 -16.33 -16.06 4.17
C PHE A 168 -16.61 -14.57 3.92
N ARG A 169 -15.57 -13.74 3.72
CA ARG A 169 -15.73 -12.32 3.39
C ARG A 169 -16.58 -12.11 2.13
N SER A 170 -16.26 -12.83 1.05
CA SER A 170 -17.03 -12.72 -0.21
C SER A 170 -18.50 -13.09 0.00
N ARG A 171 -18.77 -14.18 0.73
CA ARG A 171 -20.13 -14.63 1.03
C ARG A 171 -20.86 -13.64 1.94
N PHE A 172 -20.18 -13.02 2.91
CA PHE A 172 -20.74 -11.98 3.77
C PHE A 172 -21.25 -10.79 2.97
N ILE A 173 -20.44 -10.22 2.08
CA ILE A 173 -20.83 -9.08 1.25
C ILE A 173 -22.02 -9.44 0.35
N LYS A 174 -22.01 -10.65 -0.24
CA LYS A 174 -23.14 -11.13 -1.05
C LYS A 174 -24.44 -11.18 -0.24
N ILE A 175 -24.42 -11.80 0.94
CA ILE A 175 -25.59 -11.93 1.83
C ILE A 175 -26.08 -10.57 2.32
N LEU A 176 -25.15 -9.65 2.60
CA LEU A 176 -25.48 -8.29 2.99
C LEU A 176 -26.26 -7.56 1.88
N ARG A 177 -25.81 -7.65 0.62
CA ARG A 177 -26.54 -7.11 -0.54
C ARG A 177 -27.91 -7.75 -0.72
N GLU A 178 -27.99 -9.08 -0.59
CA GLU A 178 -29.27 -9.81 -0.63
C GLU A 178 -30.25 -9.30 0.45
N PHE A 179 -29.76 -9.02 1.66
CA PHE A 179 -30.57 -8.48 2.75
C PHE A 179 -31.09 -7.07 2.43
N TYR A 180 -30.24 -6.16 1.93
CA TYR A 180 -30.67 -4.83 1.52
C TYR A 180 -31.74 -4.87 0.42
N ALA A 181 -31.50 -5.67 -0.63
CA ALA A 181 -32.46 -5.83 -1.72
C ALA A 181 -33.83 -6.36 -1.22
N GLN A 182 -33.83 -7.35 -0.31
CA GLN A 182 -35.07 -7.87 0.29
C GLN A 182 -35.82 -6.85 1.16
N ASN A 183 -35.15 -5.77 1.61
CA ASN A 183 -35.73 -4.72 2.43
C ASN A 183 -35.98 -3.41 1.66
N GLY A 184 -35.91 -3.46 0.31
CA GLY A 184 -36.28 -2.37 -0.57
C GLY A 184 -35.26 -1.24 -0.65
N PHE A 185 -33.97 -1.52 -0.40
CA PHE A 185 -32.89 -0.58 -0.64
C PHE A 185 -32.31 -0.75 -2.04
N GLU A 186 -32.01 0.37 -2.70
CA GLU A 186 -31.31 0.42 -3.98
C GLU A 186 -29.79 0.58 -3.75
N GLU A 187 -28.96 -0.23 -4.43
CA GLU A 187 -27.49 -0.03 -4.40
C GLU A 187 -27.14 1.05 -5.43
N ILE A 188 -26.49 2.14 -4.99
CA ILE A 188 -26.02 3.21 -5.89
C ILE A 188 -24.51 3.41 -5.76
N ASP A 189 -23.87 3.90 -6.82
CA ASP A 189 -22.45 4.23 -6.83
C ASP A 189 -22.26 5.76 -6.78
N THR A 190 -21.50 6.24 -5.79
CA THR A 190 -21.18 7.65 -5.61
C THR A 190 -19.72 7.97 -5.98
N PRO A 191 -19.37 9.24 -6.27
CA PRO A 191 -18.02 9.62 -6.67
C PRO A 191 -16.94 9.23 -5.64
N ILE A 192 -15.88 8.56 -6.10
CA ILE A 192 -14.66 8.31 -5.31
C ILE A 192 -13.75 9.54 -5.28
N LEU A 193 -13.68 10.24 -6.41
CA LEU A 193 -12.94 11.49 -6.57
C LEU A 193 -13.92 12.64 -6.27
N ALA A 194 -13.64 13.39 -5.22
CA ALA A 194 -14.48 14.49 -4.75
C ALA A 194 -13.71 15.81 -4.80
N ASN A 195 -14.42 16.89 -5.13
CA ASN A 195 -13.88 18.25 -5.09
C ASN A 195 -13.53 18.67 -3.66
N GLN A 196 -14.28 18.14 -2.69
CA GLN A 196 -14.12 18.38 -1.26
C GLN A 196 -14.29 17.06 -0.51
N ALA A 197 -13.43 16.81 0.49
CA ALA A 197 -13.62 15.69 1.40
C ALA A 197 -14.65 16.09 2.47
N SER A 198 -15.76 15.35 2.56
CA SER A 198 -16.91 15.58 3.43
C SER A 198 -17.49 14.24 3.92
N GLY A 199 -18.45 14.28 4.85
CA GLY A 199 -19.14 13.09 5.38
C GLY A 199 -18.40 12.28 6.46
N ALA A 200 -17.19 12.65 6.87
CA ALA A 200 -16.52 12.04 8.02
C ALA A 200 -15.44 12.97 8.58
N LEU A 201 -15.12 12.90 9.88
CA LEU A 201 -13.95 13.60 10.44
C LEU A 201 -12.72 12.73 10.20
N ALA A 202 -11.96 13.04 9.15
CA ALA A 202 -10.80 12.27 8.71
C ALA A 202 -9.92 13.09 7.78
N LYS A 203 -8.60 12.91 7.85
CA LYS A 203 -7.67 13.51 6.89
C LYS A 203 -7.79 12.81 5.53
N PRO A 204 -8.07 13.52 4.42
CA PRO A 204 -8.20 12.89 3.10
C PRO A 204 -6.84 12.64 2.43
N PHE A 205 -6.84 11.74 1.44
CA PHE A 205 -5.77 11.72 0.44
C PHE A 205 -6.05 12.78 -0.63
N LYS A 206 -5.04 13.58 -0.96
CA LYS A 206 -5.09 14.62 -1.99
C LYS A 206 -4.36 14.14 -3.24
N THR A 207 -4.92 14.44 -4.42
CA THR A 207 -4.30 14.17 -5.72
C THR A 207 -4.61 15.31 -6.71
N HIS A 208 -4.01 15.29 -7.89
CA HIS A 208 -4.15 16.34 -8.91
C HIS A 208 -4.87 15.83 -10.16
N HIS A 209 -5.86 16.58 -10.64
CA HIS A 209 -6.62 16.25 -11.85
C HIS A 209 -6.11 17.03 -13.06
N ASN A 210 -5.21 16.43 -13.85
CA ASN A 210 -4.53 17.09 -14.98
C ASN A 210 -5.46 17.81 -15.96
N ALA A 211 -6.58 17.20 -16.38
CA ALA A 211 -7.46 17.81 -17.39
C ALA A 211 -8.31 18.98 -16.86
N LEU A 212 -8.51 19.06 -15.53
CA LEU A 212 -9.25 20.15 -14.89
C LEU A 212 -8.29 21.19 -14.29
N GLY A 213 -6.99 20.87 -14.22
CA GLY A 213 -5.97 21.73 -13.61
C GLY A 213 -6.22 22.01 -12.12
N THR A 214 -6.95 21.14 -11.42
CA THR A 214 -7.35 21.35 -10.03
C THR A 214 -6.97 20.16 -9.16
N ASP A 215 -6.82 20.42 -7.86
CA ASP A 215 -6.65 19.36 -6.87
C ASP A 215 -8.00 18.77 -6.48
N ILE A 216 -7.99 17.47 -6.21
CA ILE A 216 -9.17 16.68 -5.80
C ILE A 216 -8.78 15.74 -4.67
N TYR A 217 -9.78 15.17 -4.02
CA TYR A 217 -9.61 14.31 -2.86
C TYR A 217 -10.22 12.93 -3.11
N LEU A 218 -9.61 11.89 -2.53
CA LEU A 218 -10.30 10.61 -2.39
C LEU A 218 -11.34 10.73 -1.27
N ARG A 219 -12.55 10.22 -1.49
CA ARG A 219 -13.63 10.26 -0.50
C ARG A 219 -13.25 9.59 0.82
N ILE A 220 -13.66 10.21 1.91
CA ILE A 220 -13.50 9.70 3.29
C ILE A 220 -14.77 8.97 3.78
N ALA A 221 -15.92 9.28 3.16
CA ALA A 221 -17.23 8.63 3.26
C ALA A 221 -18.07 8.96 2.01
N PRO A 222 -19.04 8.11 1.62
CA PRO A 222 -20.04 8.41 0.58
C PRO A 222 -21.26 9.22 1.08
N GLU A 223 -21.34 9.51 2.39
CA GLU A 223 -22.48 10.11 3.09
C GLU A 223 -23.20 11.25 2.36
N THR A 224 -22.50 12.32 1.94
CA THR A 224 -23.16 13.51 1.39
C THR A 224 -23.87 13.21 0.08
N TYR A 225 -23.23 12.47 -0.83
CA TYR A 225 -23.85 12.03 -2.09
C TYR A 225 -25.03 11.07 -1.88
N LEU A 226 -24.94 10.17 -0.89
CA LEU A 226 -26.07 9.31 -0.56
C LEU A 226 -27.26 10.12 -0.03
N LYS A 227 -27.01 11.14 0.79
CA LYS A 227 -28.05 12.06 1.27
C LYS A 227 -28.65 12.91 0.16
N GLU A 228 -27.83 13.41 -0.76
CA GLU A 228 -28.29 14.12 -1.97
C GLU A 228 -29.21 13.24 -2.82
N SER A 229 -28.95 11.93 -2.91
CA SER A 229 -29.86 11.03 -3.61
C SER A 229 -31.24 10.96 -2.94
N ILE A 230 -31.31 11.09 -1.61
CA ILE A 230 -32.58 11.17 -0.88
C ILE A 230 -33.29 12.50 -1.16
N VAL A 231 -32.55 13.62 -1.18
CA VAL A 231 -33.09 14.92 -1.65
C VAL A 231 -33.67 14.79 -3.07
N GLY A 232 -32.98 14.02 -3.93
CA GLY A 232 -33.42 13.72 -5.30
C GLY A 232 -34.64 12.80 -5.40
N GLY A 233 -35.13 12.24 -4.29
CA GLY A 233 -36.38 11.47 -4.23
C GLY A 233 -36.21 9.96 -4.02
N TYR A 234 -34.99 9.45 -3.81
CA TYR A 234 -34.84 8.09 -3.30
C TYR A 234 -35.33 8.01 -1.85
N GLU A 235 -35.99 6.91 -1.46
CA GLU A 235 -36.34 6.69 -0.05
C GLU A 235 -35.32 5.82 0.68
N LYS A 236 -34.69 4.87 0.01
CA LYS A 236 -33.76 3.91 0.64
C LYS A 236 -32.62 3.57 -0.31
N VAL A 237 -31.41 4.02 0.03
CA VAL A 237 -30.19 3.76 -0.74
C VAL A 237 -29.12 3.17 0.14
N PHE A 238 -28.23 2.40 -0.46
CA PHE A 238 -27.00 1.96 0.18
C PHE A 238 -25.85 1.90 -0.82
N GLU A 239 -24.62 1.95 -0.30
CA GLU A 239 -23.42 1.69 -1.08
C GLU A 239 -22.46 0.80 -0.28
N VAL A 240 -21.91 -0.25 -0.91
CA VAL A 240 -20.74 -0.96 -0.40
C VAL A 240 -19.48 -0.24 -0.89
N ALA A 241 -19.17 0.87 -0.21
CA ALA A 241 -18.18 1.85 -0.60
C ALA A 241 -16.75 1.52 -0.16
N ARG A 242 -15.77 1.71 -1.06
CA ARG A 242 -14.37 1.90 -0.67
C ARG A 242 -14.17 3.34 -0.18
N CYS A 243 -13.66 3.51 1.04
CA CYS A 243 -13.34 4.79 1.64
C CYS A 243 -11.83 4.91 1.90
N PHE A 244 -11.30 6.13 1.87
CA PHE A 244 -9.87 6.40 1.97
C PHE A 244 -9.60 7.45 3.05
N ARG A 245 -8.87 7.10 4.10
CA ARG A 245 -8.53 8.00 5.22
C ARG A 245 -7.03 7.97 5.47
N ASN A 246 -6.39 9.12 5.37
CA ASN A 246 -4.95 9.30 5.50
C ASN A 246 -4.53 9.46 6.97
N GLU A 247 -4.82 8.43 7.76
CA GLU A 247 -4.63 8.36 9.21
C GLU A 247 -3.57 7.30 9.57
N GLY A 248 -3.27 7.18 10.87
CA GLY A 248 -2.34 6.19 11.40
C GLY A 248 -2.75 4.72 11.12
N MET A 249 -1.77 3.83 11.11
CA MET A 249 -1.96 2.39 10.92
C MET A 249 -1.90 1.63 12.25
N ASP A 250 -2.95 0.91 12.61
CA ASP A 250 -2.95 -0.02 13.75
C ASP A 250 -3.78 -1.28 13.42
N PRO A 251 -3.83 -2.31 14.30
CA PRO A 251 -4.58 -3.53 14.01
C PRO A 251 -6.09 -3.33 13.75
N SER A 252 -6.65 -2.17 14.10
CA SER A 252 -8.06 -1.79 13.96
C SER A 252 -8.34 -0.66 12.95
N HIS A 253 -7.31 -0.11 12.29
CA HIS A 253 -7.43 0.98 11.31
C HIS A 253 -6.63 0.70 10.01
N LEU A 254 -7.29 0.92 8.89
CA LEU A 254 -6.75 0.79 7.53
C LEU A 254 -7.03 2.09 6.77
N GLN A 255 -6.10 2.48 5.90
CA GLN A 255 -6.19 3.72 5.12
C GLN A 255 -7.12 3.57 3.92
N ASP A 256 -7.26 2.36 3.38
CA ASP A 256 -8.26 1.99 2.38
C ASP A 256 -9.11 0.84 2.93
N PHE A 257 -10.41 1.06 3.10
CA PHE A 257 -11.28 0.07 3.75
C PHE A 257 -12.67 0.08 3.14
N THR A 258 -13.38 -1.03 3.32
CA THR A 258 -14.73 -1.18 2.77
C THR A 258 -15.73 -0.89 3.87
N MET A 259 -16.63 0.04 3.62
CA MET A 259 -17.76 0.34 4.47
C MET A 259 -19.03 0.03 3.70
N VAL A 260 -20.09 -0.36 4.41
CA VAL A 260 -21.43 -0.17 3.86
C VAL A 260 -22.03 1.05 4.54
N GLU A 261 -22.55 1.98 3.74
CA GLU A 261 -23.42 3.04 4.23
C GLU A 261 -24.80 2.90 3.64
N HIS A 262 -25.84 3.25 4.40
CA HIS A 262 -27.20 3.33 3.90
C HIS A 262 -27.93 4.51 4.51
N TYR A 263 -28.93 5.00 3.78
CA TYR A 263 -29.82 6.07 4.21
C TYR A 263 -31.25 5.67 3.91
N ALA A 264 -32.11 5.84 4.91
CA ALA A 264 -33.54 5.56 4.81
C ALA A 264 -34.35 6.80 5.21
N ALA A 265 -35.15 7.29 4.28
CA ALA A 265 -36.11 8.34 4.52
C ALA A 265 -37.19 7.88 5.48
N TYR A 266 -37.66 8.83 6.30
CA TYR A 266 -38.68 8.68 7.32
C TYR A 266 -38.34 7.71 8.45
N TRP A 267 -37.06 7.32 8.58
CA TRP A 267 -36.55 6.53 9.70
C TRP A 267 -35.85 7.41 10.71
N ASP A 268 -35.88 6.99 11.97
CA ASP A 268 -34.98 7.48 13.02
C ASP A 268 -33.88 6.45 13.35
N TYR A 269 -32.96 6.84 14.23
CA TYR A 269 -31.89 5.96 14.69
C TYR A 269 -32.41 4.69 15.42
N VAL A 270 -33.62 4.69 15.97
CA VAL A 270 -34.24 3.52 16.62
C VAL A 270 -34.72 2.50 15.60
N ASP A 271 -35.27 2.96 14.48
CA ASP A 271 -35.58 2.10 13.33
C ASP A 271 -34.32 1.44 12.79
N ASN A 272 -33.21 2.18 12.72
CA ASN A 272 -31.91 1.62 12.36
C ASN A 272 -31.41 0.56 13.35
N MET A 273 -31.64 0.70 14.66
CA MET A 273 -31.34 -0.37 15.63
C MET A 273 -32.14 -1.64 15.32
N ARG A 274 -33.45 -1.53 15.07
CA ARG A 274 -34.32 -2.69 14.73
C ARG A 274 -33.91 -3.34 13.40
N PHE A 275 -33.55 -2.52 12.41
CA PHE A 275 -33.04 -2.99 11.11
C PHE A 275 -31.73 -3.75 11.27
N THR A 276 -30.82 -3.23 12.10
CA THR A 276 -29.53 -3.86 12.41
C THR A 276 -29.70 -5.23 13.08
N GLU A 277 -30.62 -5.36 14.04
CA GLU A 277 -30.92 -6.64 14.69
C GLU A 277 -31.38 -7.70 13.67
N ARG A 278 -32.31 -7.33 12.77
CA ARG A 278 -32.77 -8.20 11.68
C ARG A 278 -31.64 -8.55 10.70
N MET A 279 -30.78 -7.58 10.37
CA MET A 279 -29.63 -7.78 9.48
C MET A 279 -28.71 -8.85 10.03
N PHE A 280 -28.34 -8.76 11.31
CA PHE A 280 -27.44 -9.74 11.93
C PHE A 280 -28.09 -11.11 12.09
N GLU A 281 -29.38 -11.17 12.44
CA GLU A 281 -30.09 -12.46 12.47
C GLU A 281 -30.08 -13.15 11.09
N TYR A 282 -30.34 -12.40 10.02
CA TYR A 282 -30.28 -12.92 8.64
C TYR A 282 -28.86 -13.38 8.25
N ILE A 283 -27.84 -12.57 8.53
CA ILE A 283 -26.45 -12.89 8.23
C ILE A 283 -25.99 -14.15 8.99
N LEU A 284 -26.29 -14.24 10.29
CA LEU A 284 -25.90 -15.38 11.11
C LEU A 284 -26.62 -16.67 10.71
N ALA A 285 -27.90 -16.58 10.33
CA ALA A 285 -28.64 -17.71 9.77
C ALA A 285 -27.95 -18.27 8.50
N LYS A 286 -27.45 -17.39 7.63
CA LYS A 286 -26.85 -17.78 6.34
C LYS A 286 -25.37 -18.13 6.40
N LEU A 287 -24.60 -17.60 7.37
CA LEU A 287 -23.13 -17.79 7.46
C LEU A 287 -22.66 -18.67 8.61
N LYS A 288 -23.46 -18.81 9.67
CA LYS A 288 -23.08 -19.51 10.91
C LYS A 288 -24.11 -20.58 11.29
N ASP A 289 -24.88 -21.06 10.32
CA ASP A 289 -25.92 -22.08 10.50
C ASP A 289 -26.93 -21.71 11.60
N GLY A 290 -27.21 -20.41 11.76
CA GLY A 290 -28.13 -19.90 12.78
C GLY A 290 -27.58 -19.88 14.21
N LYS A 291 -26.29 -20.17 14.42
CA LYS A 291 -25.67 -20.09 15.76
C LYS A 291 -25.71 -18.65 16.29
N LYS A 292 -26.46 -18.46 17.38
CA LYS A 292 -26.55 -17.17 18.10
C LYS A 292 -25.39 -16.96 19.09
N LYS A 293 -24.75 -18.04 19.56
CA LYS A 293 -23.58 -17.98 20.45
C LYS A 293 -22.31 -18.34 19.69
N ILE A 294 -21.33 -17.44 19.68
CA ILE A 294 -20.09 -17.60 18.90
C ILE A 294 -18.89 -17.33 19.81
N LYS A 295 -17.95 -18.28 19.84
CA LYS A 295 -16.67 -18.09 20.52
C LYS A 295 -15.68 -17.37 19.60
N ILE A 296 -15.19 -16.23 20.05
CA ILE A 296 -14.20 -15.43 19.32
C ILE A 296 -13.09 -14.95 20.27
N PRO A 297 -11.88 -14.64 19.78
CA PRO A 297 -10.86 -14.02 20.61
C PRO A 297 -11.29 -12.62 21.10
N ASN A 298 -11.03 -12.33 22.36
CA ASN A 298 -11.05 -10.97 22.89
C ASN A 298 -9.74 -10.24 22.52
N ARG A 299 -9.65 -8.95 22.85
CA ARG A 299 -8.42 -8.15 22.58
C ARG A 299 -7.17 -8.68 23.29
N GLY A 300 -7.31 -9.46 24.37
CA GLY A 300 -6.21 -10.11 25.08
C GLY A 300 -5.87 -11.52 24.58
N GLY A 301 -6.48 -11.97 23.48
CA GLY A 301 -6.26 -13.30 22.88
C GLY A 301 -7.01 -14.46 23.54
N GLY A 302 -7.72 -14.22 24.64
CA GLY A 302 -8.57 -15.23 25.29
C GLY A 302 -9.89 -15.43 24.53
N LEU A 303 -10.42 -16.65 24.50
CA LEU A 303 -11.73 -16.90 23.88
C LEU A 303 -12.86 -16.41 24.79
N VAL A 304 -13.76 -15.61 24.23
CA VAL A 304 -15.00 -15.16 24.86
C VAL A 304 -16.19 -15.63 24.03
N GLU A 305 -17.29 -16.01 24.70
CA GLU A 305 -18.54 -16.35 24.03
C GLU A 305 -19.40 -15.10 23.89
N ILE A 306 -19.76 -14.76 22.66
CA ILE A 306 -20.63 -13.64 22.32
C ILE A 306 -22.03 -14.18 22.02
N ASP A 307 -23.03 -13.65 22.70
CA ASP A 307 -24.44 -13.98 22.49
C ASP A 307 -25.13 -12.92 21.64
N PHE A 308 -25.48 -13.29 20.41
CA PHE A 308 -26.22 -12.46 19.45
C PHE A 308 -27.74 -12.62 19.58
N SER A 309 -28.24 -13.28 20.62
CA SER A 309 -29.69 -13.41 20.84
C SER A 309 -30.35 -12.04 21.02
N LEU A 310 -31.44 -11.84 20.29
CA LEU A 310 -32.23 -10.61 20.31
C LEU A 310 -33.22 -10.60 21.50
N PRO A 311 -33.62 -9.41 21.99
CA PRO A 311 -33.12 -8.08 21.59
C PRO A 311 -31.77 -7.76 22.24
N TRP A 312 -30.97 -6.91 21.60
CA TRP A 312 -29.69 -6.48 22.16
C TRP A 312 -29.86 -5.37 23.21
N LYS A 313 -28.92 -5.32 24.16
CA LYS A 313 -28.94 -4.32 25.23
C LYS A 313 -28.79 -2.92 24.62
N ARG A 314 -29.59 -1.98 25.12
CA ARG A 314 -29.48 -0.55 24.80
C ARG A 314 -29.05 0.18 26.07
N VAL A 315 -28.00 0.97 25.99
CA VAL A 315 -27.48 1.76 27.11
C VAL A 315 -27.24 3.20 26.68
N SER A 316 -27.48 4.15 27.58
CA SER A 316 -27.10 5.55 27.37
C SER A 316 -25.61 5.73 27.65
N PHE A 317 -24.95 6.57 26.85
CA PHE A 317 -23.53 6.88 27.02
C PHE A 317 -23.25 7.47 28.41
N CYS A 318 -24.04 8.45 28.84
CA CYS A 318 -23.87 9.11 30.12
C CYS A 318 -24.15 8.16 31.29
N GLU A 319 -25.22 7.36 31.21
CA GLU A 319 -25.56 6.37 32.24
C GLU A 319 -24.46 5.33 32.41
N GLN A 320 -23.85 4.88 31.31
CA GLN A 320 -22.75 3.92 31.35
C GLN A 320 -21.50 4.49 32.05
N LEU A 321 -21.19 5.77 31.83
CA LEU A 321 -20.10 6.45 32.55
C LEU A 321 -20.39 6.63 34.04
N ILE A 322 -21.64 6.91 34.40
CA ILE A 322 -22.06 7.00 35.80
C ILE A 322 -21.89 5.63 36.47
N GLU A 323 -22.35 4.55 35.83
CA GLU A 323 -22.22 3.18 36.34
C GLU A 323 -20.73 2.77 36.50
N ASP A 324 -19.89 3.08 35.51
CA ASP A 324 -18.53 2.55 35.44
C ASP A 324 -17.48 3.39 36.16
N ALA A 325 -17.70 4.70 36.31
CA ALA A 325 -16.73 5.65 36.87
C ALA A 325 -17.31 6.57 37.95
N ASP A 326 -18.63 6.55 38.19
CA ASP A 326 -19.33 7.51 39.06
C ASP A 326 -19.00 8.96 38.67
N ILE A 327 -19.01 9.21 37.35
CA ILE A 327 -18.83 10.52 36.73
C ILE A 327 -20.03 10.80 35.83
N ASP A 328 -20.85 11.75 36.24
CA ASP A 328 -21.91 12.32 35.44
C ASP A 328 -21.35 13.52 34.66
N ILE A 329 -21.10 13.31 33.36
CA ILE A 329 -20.47 14.30 32.48
C ILE A 329 -21.32 15.57 32.32
N ASP A 330 -22.64 15.48 32.49
CA ASP A 330 -23.57 16.60 32.30
C ASP A 330 -23.55 17.61 33.46
N LYS A 331 -22.96 17.24 34.60
CA LYS A 331 -22.74 18.11 35.77
C LYS A 331 -21.51 19.00 35.66
N TYR A 332 -20.65 18.76 34.67
CA TYR A 332 -19.46 19.55 34.43
C TYR A 332 -19.70 20.35 33.15
N GLU A 333 -19.40 21.65 33.12
CA GLU A 333 -19.72 22.50 31.97
C GLU A 333 -18.55 22.63 30.98
N ASN A 334 -17.32 22.42 31.45
CA ASN A 334 -16.11 22.64 30.68
C ASN A 334 -15.08 21.53 30.91
N ALA A 335 -14.02 21.55 30.10
CA ALA A 335 -12.95 20.55 30.15
C ALA A 335 -12.23 20.53 31.51
N ASP A 336 -11.99 21.70 32.11
CA ASP A 336 -11.24 21.82 33.37
C ASP A 336 -11.95 21.17 34.54
N LYS A 337 -13.23 21.47 34.74
CA LYS A 337 -14.05 20.87 35.80
C LYS A 337 -14.17 19.35 35.63
N LEU A 338 -14.35 18.87 34.39
CA LEU A 338 -14.41 17.44 34.09
C LEU A 338 -13.06 16.76 34.38
N ARG A 339 -11.95 17.39 33.96
CA ARG A 339 -10.60 16.91 34.21
C ARG A 339 -10.31 16.76 35.70
N GLU A 340 -10.71 17.73 36.52
CA GLU A 340 -10.59 17.65 37.97
C GLU A 340 -11.42 16.50 38.57
N ALA A 341 -12.63 16.26 38.05
CA ALA A 341 -13.44 15.12 38.47
C ALA A 341 -12.78 13.77 38.14
N ILE A 342 -12.24 13.62 36.93
CA ILE A 342 -11.48 12.44 36.48
C ILE A 342 -10.24 12.23 37.37
N LYS A 343 -9.46 13.30 37.64
CA LYS A 343 -8.29 13.26 38.52
C LYS A 343 -8.66 12.86 39.95
N ARG A 344 -9.77 13.36 40.51
CA ARG A 344 -10.26 12.97 41.85
C ARG A 344 -10.62 11.48 41.94
N LYS A 345 -11.15 10.91 40.85
CA LYS A 345 -11.41 9.46 40.74
C LYS A 345 -10.15 8.62 40.49
N LYS A 346 -8.96 9.26 40.40
CA LYS A 346 -7.66 8.63 40.13
C LYS A 346 -7.62 7.87 38.80
N ILE A 347 -8.46 8.26 37.85
CA ILE A 347 -8.47 7.70 36.50
C ILE A 347 -7.34 8.36 35.70
N LYS A 348 -6.47 7.54 35.10
CA LYS A 348 -5.30 8.02 34.35
C LYS A 348 -5.61 8.06 32.86
N ILE A 349 -5.66 9.26 32.30
CA ILE A 349 -5.76 9.51 30.86
C ILE A 349 -4.45 10.17 30.41
N GLU A 350 -3.89 9.71 29.31
CA GLU A 350 -2.66 10.24 28.73
C GLU A 350 -2.90 11.65 28.17
N ASP A 351 -1.93 12.56 28.35
CA ASP A 351 -2.01 13.97 27.93
C ASP A 351 -3.32 14.69 28.34
N ILE A 352 -3.94 14.29 29.46
CA ILE A 352 -5.25 14.77 29.92
C ILE A 352 -5.37 16.30 29.96
N ASP A 353 -4.27 17.00 30.25
CA ASP A 353 -4.22 18.47 30.36
C ASP A 353 -4.32 19.19 29.01
N LYS A 354 -4.06 18.50 27.88
CA LYS A 354 -4.17 19.03 26.51
C LYS A 354 -5.53 18.74 25.87
N LEU A 355 -6.35 17.89 26.48
CA LEU A 355 -7.60 17.44 25.89
C LEU A 355 -8.72 18.44 26.15
N GLY A 356 -9.44 18.81 25.09
CA GLY A 356 -10.73 19.49 25.17
C GLY A 356 -11.82 18.58 25.75
N ARG A 357 -12.99 19.14 26.06
CA ARG A 357 -14.08 18.44 26.76
C ARG A 357 -14.52 17.16 26.05
N GLY A 358 -14.81 17.21 24.74
CA GLY A 358 -15.20 16.03 23.96
C GLY A 358 -14.13 14.93 24.00
N ASN A 359 -12.87 15.28 23.74
CA ASN A 359 -11.75 14.32 23.80
C ASN A 359 -11.57 13.70 25.19
N LEU A 360 -11.82 14.45 26.26
CA LEU A 360 -11.83 13.90 27.63
C LEU A 360 -12.96 12.88 27.83
N ILE A 361 -14.16 13.18 27.35
CA ILE A 361 -15.32 12.28 27.45
C ILE A 361 -15.05 10.98 26.69
N ASP A 362 -14.56 11.06 25.45
CA ASP A 362 -14.23 9.89 24.63
C ASP A 362 -13.10 9.06 25.25
N ALA A 363 -12.02 9.70 25.70
CA ALA A 363 -10.91 9.02 26.38
C ALA A 363 -11.36 8.32 27.67
N LEU A 364 -12.22 8.98 28.47
CA LEU A 364 -12.81 8.40 29.67
C LEU A 364 -13.62 7.15 29.31
N TYR A 365 -14.57 7.25 28.36
CA TYR A 365 -15.40 6.14 27.92
C TYR A 365 -14.58 4.95 27.40
N LYS A 366 -13.59 5.21 26.53
CA LYS A 366 -12.70 4.19 25.96
C LYS A 366 -11.92 3.44 27.04
N LEU A 367 -11.60 4.10 28.15
CA LEU A 367 -10.85 3.53 29.25
C LEU A 367 -11.75 2.75 30.23
N VAL A 368 -12.89 3.32 30.65
CA VAL A 368 -13.67 2.78 31.78
C VAL A 368 -14.83 1.90 31.38
N SER A 369 -15.45 2.14 30.21
CA SER A 369 -16.71 1.51 29.83
C SER A 369 -16.55 0.57 28.63
N ARG A 370 -15.94 1.04 27.54
CA ARG A 370 -15.80 0.26 26.29
C ARG A 370 -15.19 -1.14 26.50
N PRO A 371 -14.16 -1.36 27.34
CA PRO A 371 -13.56 -2.68 27.55
C PRO A 371 -14.51 -3.70 28.21
N LYS A 372 -15.58 -3.23 28.88
CA LYS A 372 -16.56 -4.08 29.58
C LYS A 372 -17.69 -4.55 28.67
N ILE A 373 -17.86 -3.93 27.50
CA ILE A 373 -18.96 -4.23 26.57
C ILE A 373 -18.58 -5.41 25.68
N ILE A 374 -19.04 -6.61 26.07
CA ILE A 374 -18.72 -7.87 25.38
C ILE A 374 -19.82 -8.28 24.39
N ASN A 375 -21.06 -8.46 24.84
CA ASN A 375 -22.18 -8.81 23.96
C ASN A 375 -22.62 -7.61 23.10
N PRO A 376 -23.29 -7.83 21.96
CA PRO A 376 -23.82 -6.76 21.14
C PRO A 376 -24.66 -5.79 21.97
N THR A 377 -24.24 -4.54 21.97
CA THR A 377 -24.85 -3.49 22.78
C THR A 377 -24.93 -2.21 21.96
N PHE A 378 -26.13 -1.64 21.87
CA PHE A 378 -26.33 -0.31 21.31
C PHE A 378 -26.01 0.75 22.37
N LEU A 379 -24.95 1.51 22.13
CA LEU A 379 -24.58 2.67 22.93
C LEU A 379 -25.24 3.91 22.30
N THR A 380 -26.20 4.49 23.01
CA THR A 380 -27.11 5.55 22.54
C THR A 380 -26.89 6.85 23.31
N ASN A 381 -27.61 7.93 22.93
CA ASN A 381 -27.59 9.23 23.62
C ASN A 381 -26.16 9.77 23.76
N HIS A 382 -25.42 9.79 22.65
CA HIS A 382 -24.06 10.33 22.64
C HIS A 382 -24.09 11.82 23.01
N PRO A 383 -23.12 12.32 23.78
CA PRO A 383 -23.02 13.74 24.09
C PRO A 383 -22.81 14.57 22.82
N LEU A 384 -23.42 15.75 22.77
CA LEU A 384 -23.25 16.70 21.66
C LEU A 384 -21.77 17.03 21.41
N ASP A 385 -20.97 17.09 22.49
CA ASP A 385 -19.52 17.30 22.46
C ASP A 385 -18.77 16.32 21.54
N LEU A 386 -19.26 15.09 21.37
CA LEU A 386 -18.62 14.04 20.55
C LEU A 386 -19.13 13.99 19.12
N SER A 387 -20.28 14.60 18.84
CA SER A 387 -20.99 14.45 17.58
C SER A 387 -21.57 15.78 17.13
N PRO A 388 -20.74 16.82 16.95
CA PRO A 388 -21.23 18.18 16.68
C PRO A 388 -21.93 18.31 15.33
N LEU A 389 -21.92 17.29 14.48
CA LEU A 389 -22.62 17.24 13.18
C LEU A 389 -23.89 16.37 13.21
N ALA A 390 -24.11 15.58 14.26
CA ALA A 390 -25.30 14.76 14.39
C ALA A 390 -26.51 15.59 14.84
N ARG A 391 -27.72 15.16 14.47
CA ARG A 391 -28.96 15.78 14.91
C ARG A 391 -29.06 15.80 16.44
N ARG A 392 -29.42 16.95 17.01
CA ARG A 392 -29.71 17.07 18.45
C ARG A 392 -31.00 16.35 18.79
N SER A 393 -31.05 15.72 19.96
CA SER A 393 -32.28 15.09 20.43
C SER A 393 -33.32 16.12 20.83
N ASP A 394 -34.58 15.92 20.45
CA ASP A 394 -35.69 16.79 20.88
C ASP A 394 -35.95 16.66 22.39
N ASN A 395 -35.64 15.50 22.97
CA ASN A 395 -35.90 15.19 24.38
C ASN A 395 -34.74 15.59 25.31
N ASN A 396 -33.51 15.68 24.77
CA ASN A 396 -32.33 16.05 25.53
C ASN A 396 -31.35 16.85 24.66
N ILE A 397 -31.35 18.17 24.82
CA ILE A 397 -30.52 19.08 24.01
C ILE A 397 -29.00 18.87 24.20
N LYS A 398 -28.57 18.19 25.28
CA LYS A 398 -27.16 17.85 25.52
C LYS A 398 -26.72 16.58 24.81
N ALA A 399 -27.65 15.82 24.22
CA ALA A 399 -27.40 14.57 23.52
C ALA A 399 -27.81 14.65 22.05
N VAL A 400 -27.27 13.72 21.26
CA VAL A 400 -27.62 13.53 19.85
C VAL A 400 -28.31 12.20 19.63
N ASP A 401 -29.16 12.13 18.61
CA ASP A 401 -29.90 10.92 18.21
C ASP A 401 -28.98 9.98 17.41
N ARG A 402 -27.96 9.47 18.08
CA ARG A 402 -26.89 8.63 17.54
C ARG A 402 -26.81 7.33 18.32
N PHE A 403 -26.49 6.24 17.64
CA PHE A 403 -26.00 5.02 18.29
C PHE A 403 -24.70 4.51 17.69
N GLN A 404 -23.94 3.81 18.53
CA GLN A 404 -22.87 2.91 18.09
C GLN A 404 -23.24 1.48 18.48
N LEU A 405 -22.99 0.51 17.59
CA LEU A 405 -23.05 -0.91 17.96
C LEU A 405 -21.67 -1.35 18.42
N ILE A 406 -21.57 -1.74 19.68
CA ILE A 406 -20.35 -2.28 20.27
C ILE A 406 -20.48 -3.80 20.40
N ILE A 407 -19.52 -4.55 19.87
CA ILE A 407 -19.44 -6.01 20.01
C ILE A 407 -17.99 -6.37 20.37
N ASN A 408 -17.80 -7.12 21.46
CA ASN A 408 -16.49 -7.56 21.93
C ASN A 408 -15.49 -6.40 22.03
N THR A 409 -15.92 -5.27 22.60
CA THR A 409 -15.18 -3.99 22.73
C THR A 409 -14.93 -3.22 21.43
N TRP A 410 -15.32 -3.76 20.26
CA TRP A 410 -15.14 -3.12 18.96
C TRP A 410 -16.37 -2.29 18.60
N GLU A 411 -16.12 -1.13 18.01
CA GLU A 411 -17.18 -0.34 17.40
C GLU A 411 -17.38 -0.87 15.99
N ILE A 412 -18.55 -1.46 15.75
CA ILE A 412 -18.88 -2.13 14.49
C ILE A 412 -19.71 -1.22 13.60
N ILE A 413 -20.61 -0.44 14.19
CA ILE A 413 -21.57 0.41 13.49
C ILE A 413 -21.59 1.77 14.14
N ASN A 414 -21.72 2.81 13.33
CA ASN A 414 -22.08 4.16 13.73
C ASN A 414 -23.31 4.60 12.92
N ALA A 415 -24.35 5.11 13.57
CA ALA A 415 -25.60 5.47 12.91
C ALA A 415 -26.32 6.58 13.67
N TYR A 416 -27.09 7.41 12.97
CA TYR A 416 -27.76 8.56 13.56
C TYR A 416 -29.04 8.93 12.80
N SER A 417 -29.96 9.61 13.49
CA SER A 417 -30.98 10.41 12.83
C SER A 417 -30.25 11.63 12.26
N GLU A 418 -30.45 11.90 10.97
CA GLU A 418 -29.63 12.87 10.28
C GLU A 418 -30.03 14.31 10.59
N LEU A 419 -29.03 15.20 10.60
CA LEU A 419 -29.29 16.62 10.59
C LEU A 419 -29.77 17.02 9.19
N VAL A 420 -31.03 17.42 9.10
CA VAL A 420 -31.69 17.81 7.84
C VAL A 420 -32.00 19.31 7.77
N ASP A 421 -31.70 20.06 8.83
CA ASP A 421 -31.83 21.51 8.86
C ASP A 421 -30.60 22.15 8.16
N PRO A 422 -30.77 22.78 6.98
CA PRO A 422 -29.67 23.37 6.24
C PRO A 422 -29.02 24.56 6.97
N ILE A 423 -29.76 25.28 7.81
CA ILE A 423 -29.25 26.45 8.53
C ILE A 423 -28.31 26.00 9.65
N ASP A 424 -28.73 24.98 10.42
CA ASP A 424 -27.89 24.39 11.47
C ASP A 424 -26.65 23.70 10.86
N GLN A 425 -26.82 22.96 9.75
CA GLN A 425 -25.69 22.32 9.08
C GLN A 425 -24.68 23.34 8.53
N GLU A 426 -25.13 24.46 7.94
CA GLU A 426 -24.25 25.51 7.43
C GLU A 426 -23.46 26.18 8.57
N GLU A 427 -24.09 26.46 9.71
CA GLU A 427 -23.38 27.02 10.87
C GLU A 427 -22.35 26.04 11.44
N ARG A 428 -22.67 24.74 11.48
CA ARG A 428 -21.73 23.70 11.92
C ARG A 428 -20.52 23.59 10.99
N PHE A 429 -20.71 23.66 9.67
CA PHE A 429 -19.59 23.70 8.73
C PHE A 429 -18.74 24.95 8.91
N ARG A 430 -19.34 26.11 9.19
CA ARG A 430 -18.58 27.33 9.48
C ARG A 430 -17.69 27.20 10.72
N VAL A 431 -18.19 26.55 11.77
CA VAL A 431 -17.41 26.25 12.98
C VAL A 431 -16.25 25.31 12.66
N GLN A 432 -16.48 24.26 11.86
CA GLN A 432 -15.44 23.32 11.42
C GLN A 432 -14.39 23.98 10.52
N GLU A 433 -14.80 24.82 9.58
CA GLU A 433 -13.89 25.57 8.72
C GLU A 433 -12.97 26.49 9.54
N LYS A 434 -13.50 27.10 10.59
CA LYS A 434 -12.70 27.89 11.53
C LYS A 434 -11.69 27.00 12.28
N ALA A 435 -12.12 25.85 12.82
CA ALA A 435 -11.22 24.91 13.48
C ALA A 435 -10.08 24.45 12.54
N LYS A 436 -10.40 24.21 11.27
CA LYS A 436 -9.43 23.86 10.23
C LYS A 436 -8.41 24.98 9.99
N LYS A 437 -8.86 26.23 9.90
CA LYS A 437 -7.97 27.42 9.79
C LYS A 437 -7.09 27.58 11.02
N ASP A 438 -7.59 27.17 12.18
CA ASP A 438 -6.87 27.19 13.46
C ASP A 438 -5.93 25.96 13.64
N GLY A 439 -5.85 25.06 12.64
CA GLY A 439 -4.86 23.98 12.57
C GLY A 439 -5.39 22.56 12.77
N ASP A 440 -6.71 22.36 12.86
CA ASP A 440 -7.32 21.03 12.91
C ASP A 440 -7.33 20.38 11.51
N GLU A 441 -6.43 19.43 11.26
CA GLU A 441 -6.31 18.75 9.97
C GLU A 441 -7.46 17.77 9.65
N GLU A 442 -8.27 17.39 10.65
CA GLU A 442 -9.40 16.45 10.50
C GLU A 442 -10.75 17.16 10.31
N ALA A 443 -10.78 18.48 10.56
CA ALA A 443 -11.97 19.31 10.40
C ALA A 443 -12.43 19.44 8.94
N HIS A 444 -13.75 19.56 8.76
CA HIS A 444 -14.39 19.60 7.44
C HIS A 444 -14.06 20.89 6.68
N GLY A 445 -13.91 20.78 5.36
CA GLY A 445 -14.12 21.95 4.49
C GLY A 445 -15.61 22.21 4.31
N LYS A 446 -15.98 23.45 3.97
CA LYS A 446 -17.36 23.78 3.64
C LYS A 446 -17.76 23.01 2.37
N ASP A 447 -18.91 22.35 2.42
CA ASP A 447 -19.51 21.63 1.29
C ASP A 447 -20.76 22.41 0.83
N ASP A 448 -20.53 23.41 -0.03
CA ASP A 448 -21.59 24.32 -0.47
C ASP A 448 -22.64 23.62 -1.34
N GLU A 449 -22.23 22.64 -2.14
CA GLU A 449 -23.12 21.84 -3.00
C GLU A 449 -24.09 21.01 -2.15
N TYR A 450 -23.58 20.34 -1.11
CA TYR A 450 -24.43 19.58 -0.19
C TYR A 450 -25.42 20.49 0.57
N ILE A 451 -24.98 21.67 1.03
CA ILE A 451 -25.87 22.65 1.67
C ILE A 451 -26.96 23.13 0.71
N GLU A 452 -26.62 23.38 -0.55
CA GLU A 452 -27.59 23.75 -1.58
C GLU A 452 -28.63 22.66 -1.78
N ALA A 453 -28.21 21.39 -1.85
CA ALA A 453 -29.14 20.25 -1.91
C ALA A 453 -30.09 20.23 -0.70
N MET A 454 -29.58 20.41 0.53
CA MET A 454 -30.43 20.48 1.72
C MET A 454 -31.45 21.62 1.66
N LYS A 455 -31.10 22.77 1.06
CA LYS A 455 -32.00 23.93 0.89
C LYS A 455 -33.15 23.66 -0.08
N HIS A 456 -33.03 22.68 -0.98
CA HIS A 456 -34.14 22.20 -1.81
C HIS A 456 -35.14 21.32 -1.04
N GLY A 457 -34.83 20.96 0.21
CA GLY A 457 -35.68 20.19 1.09
C GLY A 457 -35.19 18.76 1.24
N MET A 458 -35.01 18.35 2.49
CA MET A 458 -34.53 17.02 2.84
C MET A 458 -35.51 16.40 3.85
N PRO A 459 -36.09 15.21 3.57
CA PRO A 459 -37.00 14.58 4.51
C PRO A 459 -36.26 14.17 5.79
N PRO A 460 -36.95 13.94 6.92
CA PRO A 460 -36.34 13.27 8.06
C PRO A 460 -35.77 11.93 7.59
N ILE A 461 -34.49 11.66 7.85
CA ILE A 461 -33.83 10.43 7.43
C ILE A 461 -32.94 9.89 8.55
N SER A 462 -32.58 8.60 8.46
CA SER A 462 -31.54 8.01 9.30
C SER A 462 -30.45 7.36 8.45
N GLY A 463 -29.20 7.65 8.80
CA GLY A 463 -28.02 7.07 8.19
C GLY A 463 -27.35 6.02 9.06
N PHE A 464 -26.57 5.17 8.41
CA PHE A 464 -25.91 4.02 9.00
C PHE A 464 -24.57 3.78 8.30
N GLY A 465 -23.52 3.50 9.05
CA GLY A 465 -22.22 3.08 8.54
C GLY A 465 -21.67 1.86 9.29
N MET A 466 -21.25 0.83 8.55
CA MET A 466 -20.62 -0.38 9.10
C MET A 466 -19.34 -0.73 8.34
N GLY A 467 -18.21 -0.74 9.04
CA GLY A 467 -16.93 -1.19 8.48
C GLY A 467 -16.93 -2.70 8.25
N ILE A 468 -16.83 -3.13 6.99
CA ILE A 468 -16.90 -4.54 6.59
C ILE A 468 -15.71 -5.32 7.16
N GLU A 469 -14.51 -4.74 7.17
CA GLU A 469 -13.33 -5.40 7.74
C GLU A 469 -13.52 -5.71 9.23
N ARG A 470 -14.12 -4.79 10.01
CA ARG A 470 -14.32 -4.99 11.46
C ARG A 470 -15.24 -6.16 11.76
N ILE A 471 -16.40 -6.21 11.10
CA ILE A 471 -17.36 -7.30 11.34
C ILE A 471 -16.85 -8.65 10.81
N VAL A 472 -16.17 -8.66 9.66
CA VAL A 472 -15.59 -9.90 9.11
C VAL A 472 -14.44 -10.39 10.00
N ALA A 473 -13.57 -9.51 10.50
CA ALA A 473 -12.51 -9.86 11.44
C ALA A 473 -13.12 -10.48 12.70
N LEU A 474 -14.13 -9.84 13.29
CA LEU A 474 -14.83 -10.33 14.47
C LEU A 474 -15.43 -11.73 14.24
N LEU A 475 -16.22 -11.93 13.18
CA LEU A 475 -16.90 -13.19 12.90
C LEU A 475 -15.95 -14.32 12.45
N THR A 476 -14.74 -13.98 12.03
CA THR A 476 -13.69 -14.94 11.68
C THR A 476 -12.60 -15.05 12.75
N GLY A 477 -12.78 -14.40 13.89
CA GLY A 477 -11.89 -14.47 15.05
C GLY A 477 -10.50 -13.87 14.81
N GLN A 478 -10.38 -12.84 13.98
CA GLN A 478 -9.14 -12.13 13.75
C GLN A 478 -9.06 -10.89 14.65
N THR A 479 -7.86 -10.58 15.12
CA THR A 479 -7.58 -9.40 15.96
C THR A 479 -6.96 -8.25 15.17
N ASN A 480 -6.57 -8.50 13.92
CA ASN A 480 -5.98 -7.52 13.01
C ASN A 480 -6.80 -7.44 11.71
N LEU A 481 -7.19 -6.23 11.30
CA LEU A 481 -7.95 -6.03 10.07
C LEU A 481 -7.20 -6.47 8.82
N ARG A 482 -5.86 -6.46 8.84
CA ARG A 482 -5.03 -6.94 7.73
C ARG A 482 -5.25 -8.42 7.42
N ASP A 483 -5.73 -9.22 8.38
CA ASP A 483 -6.02 -10.63 8.15
C ASP A 483 -7.19 -10.83 7.19
N VAL A 484 -8.15 -9.90 7.18
CA VAL A 484 -9.37 -9.97 6.35
C VAL A 484 -9.28 -9.11 5.09
N VAL A 485 -8.11 -8.55 4.81
CA VAL A 485 -7.77 -7.89 3.54
C VAL A 485 -6.83 -8.78 2.75
N LEU A 486 -7.17 -9.03 1.47
CA LEU A 486 -6.41 -9.98 0.65
C LEU A 486 -4.98 -9.47 0.44
N PHE A 487 -4.85 -8.21 0.02
CA PHE A 487 -3.56 -7.57 -0.19
C PHE A 487 -3.53 -6.24 0.59
N PRO A 488 -3.25 -6.26 1.90
CA PRO A 488 -3.18 -5.04 2.69
C PRO A 488 -1.97 -4.21 2.25
N LEU A 489 -2.10 -2.88 2.27
CA LEU A 489 -0.96 -2.00 2.01
C LEU A 489 0.12 -2.23 3.07
N MET A 490 1.35 -2.46 2.62
CA MET A 490 2.52 -2.66 3.48
C MET A 490 3.57 -1.62 3.13
N LYS A 491 4.30 -1.14 4.14
CA LYS A 491 5.48 -0.29 3.90
C LYS A 491 6.41 -1.00 2.90
N PRO A 492 6.85 -0.35 1.81
CA PRO A 492 7.79 -0.96 0.88
C PRO A 492 9.03 -1.48 1.63
N LYS A 493 9.48 -2.70 1.31
CA LYS A 493 10.79 -3.15 1.77
C LYS A 493 11.83 -2.39 0.94
N ILE A 494 12.81 -1.78 1.60
CA ILE A 494 14.05 -1.38 0.93
C ILE A 494 14.78 -2.69 0.64
N ILE A 495 14.56 -3.26 -0.54
CA ILE A 495 15.25 -4.48 -0.96
C ILE A 495 16.67 -4.05 -1.29
N SER A 496 17.65 -4.45 -0.48
CA SER A 496 19.06 -4.32 -0.86
C SER A 496 19.28 -5.10 -2.16
N ARG A 497 20.07 -4.58 -3.09
CA ARG A 497 20.37 -5.26 -4.37
C ARG A 497 20.89 -6.69 -4.21
N GLU A 498 21.45 -7.02 -3.04
CA GLU A 498 21.91 -8.37 -2.70
C GLU A 498 20.77 -9.38 -2.53
N GLU A 499 19.54 -8.96 -2.25
CA GLU A 499 18.39 -9.86 -2.00
C GLU A 499 17.47 -10.04 -3.22
N GLN A 500 17.71 -9.33 -4.32
CA GLN A 500 16.95 -9.58 -5.54
C GLN A 500 17.34 -10.94 -6.13
N PRO A 501 16.37 -11.81 -6.52
CA PRO A 501 16.67 -12.91 -7.41
C PRO A 501 17.31 -12.30 -8.65
N ILE A 502 18.46 -12.84 -9.07
CA ILE A 502 19.11 -12.44 -10.31
C ILE A 502 18.19 -12.89 -11.46
N TRP A 503 17.18 -12.06 -11.75
CA TRP A 503 16.71 -11.93 -13.11
C TRP A 503 17.96 -11.46 -13.86
N ASN A 504 18.52 -12.33 -14.69
CA ASN A 504 19.49 -11.90 -15.69
C ASN A 504 18.74 -10.98 -16.67
N ASN A 505 18.35 -9.79 -16.23
CA ASN A 505 18.00 -8.63 -17.03
C ASN A 505 19.26 -7.97 -17.58
N LYS A 506 20.34 -8.75 -17.80
CA LYS A 506 21.49 -8.28 -18.57
C LYS A 506 21.12 -8.03 -20.04
N GLU A 507 19.98 -8.52 -20.52
CA GLU A 507 19.56 -8.32 -21.91
C GLU A 507 18.41 -7.31 -22.06
N ASN A 508 17.60 -7.03 -21.03
CA ASN A 508 16.42 -6.15 -21.20
C ASN A 508 16.57 -4.70 -20.68
N ASN A 509 17.63 -4.35 -19.96
CA ASN A 509 17.98 -2.94 -19.70
C ASN A 509 19.08 -2.42 -20.64
N CYS A 510 19.53 -3.24 -21.60
CA CYS A 510 20.65 -2.91 -22.49
C CYS A 510 20.22 -2.51 -23.91
N ALA A 511 18.92 -2.45 -24.21
CA ALA A 511 18.47 -2.07 -25.54
C ALA A 511 18.81 -0.59 -25.86
N GLY A 512 18.66 0.33 -24.89
CA GLY A 512 19.10 1.73 -25.04
C GLY A 512 20.60 1.94 -24.76
N ALA A 513 21.15 1.23 -23.78
CA ALA A 513 22.54 1.42 -23.36
C ALA A 513 23.59 1.04 -24.43
N ALA A 514 23.24 0.16 -25.38
CA ALA A 514 24.12 -0.22 -26.49
C ALA A 514 24.08 0.78 -27.67
N GLU A 515 23.05 1.63 -27.75
CA GLU A 515 22.97 2.73 -28.72
C GLU A 515 23.72 3.98 -28.24
N GLU A 516 23.67 4.29 -26.94
CA GLU A 516 24.39 5.43 -26.33
C GLU A 516 25.91 5.39 -26.55
N ASP A 517 26.52 4.21 -26.48
CA ASP A 517 27.96 4.06 -26.71
C ASP A 517 28.35 4.39 -28.16
N LYS A 518 27.43 4.26 -29.12
CA LYS A 518 27.64 4.56 -30.55
C LYS A 518 27.38 6.03 -30.91
N MET A 519 26.73 6.80 -30.05
CA MET A 519 26.45 8.22 -30.29
C MET A 519 27.69 9.07 -30.04
N ASP A 520 28.08 9.88 -31.02
CA ASP A 520 29.22 10.79 -30.94
C ASP A 520 28.85 12.10 -30.19
N LEU A 521 29.82 12.70 -29.49
CA LEU A 521 29.63 14.01 -28.83
C LEU A 521 29.76 15.18 -29.80
N GLY A 522 30.42 14.98 -30.96
CA GLY A 522 30.73 16.05 -31.92
C GLY A 522 31.90 16.94 -31.50
N ILE A 523 32.42 16.75 -30.29
CA ILE A 523 33.64 17.40 -29.78
C ILE A 523 34.51 16.38 -29.04
N ASP A 524 35.82 16.55 -29.13
CA ASP A 524 36.79 15.73 -28.41
C ASP A 524 37.21 16.37 -27.07
N ILE A 525 38.02 15.66 -26.29
CA ILE A 525 38.53 16.14 -25.01
C ILE A 525 39.40 17.40 -25.13
N GLY A 526 40.06 17.63 -26.28
CA GLY A 526 40.85 18.83 -26.53
C GLY A 526 39.96 20.06 -26.66
N LYS A 527 38.90 19.95 -27.47
CA LYS A 527 37.90 21.01 -27.62
C LYS A 527 37.12 21.24 -26.33
N ALA A 528 36.81 20.19 -25.58
CA ALA A 528 36.18 20.30 -24.28
C ALA A 528 37.03 21.11 -23.28
N LYS A 529 38.35 20.85 -23.24
CA LYS A 529 39.28 21.64 -22.40
C LYS A 529 39.37 23.10 -22.84
N GLU A 530 39.41 23.38 -24.15
CA GLU A 530 39.39 24.74 -24.67
C GLU A 530 38.13 25.50 -24.21
N LEU A 531 36.96 24.86 -24.30
CA LEU A 531 35.70 25.44 -23.81
C LEU A 531 35.72 25.65 -22.31
N PHE A 532 36.12 24.64 -21.54
CA PHE A 532 36.25 24.69 -20.09
C PHE A 532 37.12 25.87 -19.64
N GLU A 533 38.31 26.03 -20.22
CA GLU A 533 39.21 27.14 -19.92
C GLU A 533 38.65 28.49 -20.38
N LYS A 534 37.89 28.53 -21.48
CA LYS A 534 37.32 29.75 -22.03
C LYS A 534 36.18 30.30 -21.16
N TYR A 535 35.26 29.45 -20.69
CA TYR A 535 34.01 29.87 -20.08
C TYR A 535 33.97 29.77 -18.55
N LEU A 536 34.81 28.93 -17.93
CA LEU A 536 34.91 28.82 -16.47
C LEU A 536 36.24 29.40 -15.98
N LYS A 537 36.19 30.54 -15.29
CA LYS A 537 37.36 31.29 -14.80
C LYS A 537 37.55 31.20 -13.30
N ALA A 538 36.47 31.12 -12.53
CA ALA A 538 36.54 31.04 -11.08
C ALA A 538 36.97 29.64 -10.64
N ASP A 539 37.95 29.57 -9.74
CA ASP A 539 38.52 28.30 -9.27
C ASP A 539 37.46 27.38 -8.67
N VAL A 540 36.46 27.93 -7.96
CA VAL A 540 35.37 27.15 -7.35
C VAL A 540 34.53 26.42 -8.42
N ASN A 541 34.22 27.08 -9.54
CA ASN A 541 33.42 26.48 -10.61
C ASN A 541 34.24 25.47 -11.42
N ARG A 542 35.54 25.76 -11.60
CA ARG A 542 36.48 24.84 -12.23
C ARG A 542 36.63 23.56 -11.41
N MET A 543 36.74 23.68 -10.09
CA MET A 543 36.81 22.53 -9.18
C MET A 543 35.51 21.71 -9.22
N HIS A 544 34.35 22.35 -9.13
CA HIS A 544 33.07 21.64 -9.22
C HIS A 544 32.91 20.83 -10.52
N SER A 545 33.30 21.40 -11.65
CA SER A 545 33.29 20.69 -12.94
C SER A 545 34.27 19.52 -12.98
N ILE A 546 35.45 19.65 -12.37
CA ILE A 546 36.44 18.57 -12.25
C ILE A 546 35.93 17.44 -11.33
N GLU A 547 35.24 17.79 -10.25
CA GLU A 547 34.59 16.84 -9.35
C GLU A 547 33.53 16.03 -10.09
N SER A 548 32.62 16.71 -10.79
CA SER A 548 31.56 16.09 -11.60
C SER A 548 32.14 15.21 -12.71
N MET A 549 33.16 15.69 -13.44
CA MET A 549 33.92 14.89 -14.41
C MET A 549 34.48 13.60 -13.79
N THR A 550 35.05 13.69 -12.58
CA THR A 550 35.74 12.58 -11.92
C THR A 550 34.78 11.51 -11.42
N ILE A 551 33.62 11.91 -10.88
CA ILE A 551 32.55 10.98 -10.54
C ILE A 551 31.99 10.33 -11.80
N MET A 552 31.69 11.11 -12.85
CA MET A 552 31.18 10.59 -14.12
C MET A 552 32.14 9.58 -14.76
N ARG A 553 33.45 9.86 -14.79
CA ARG A 553 34.48 8.91 -15.26
C ARG A 553 34.45 7.60 -14.46
N SER A 554 34.31 7.69 -13.15
CA SER A 554 34.31 6.52 -12.27
C SER A 554 33.04 5.67 -12.44
N LEU A 555 31.89 6.31 -12.67
CA LEU A 555 30.64 5.63 -13.05
C LEU A 555 30.76 4.96 -14.42
N ALA A 556 31.35 5.63 -15.42
CA ALA A 556 31.58 5.02 -16.72
C ALA A 556 32.42 3.75 -16.61
N ARG A 557 33.49 3.78 -15.82
CA ARG A 557 34.31 2.60 -15.53
C ARG A 557 33.52 1.48 -14.85
N TYR A 558 32.67 1.84 -13.88
CA TYR A 558 31.79 0.88 -13.19
C TYR A 558 30.83 0.19 -14.18
N PHE A 559 30.22 0.97 -15.08
CA PHE A 559 29.27 0.46 -16.09
C PHE A 559 29.94 -0.11 -17.35
N LYS A 560 31.27 -0.09 -17.44
CA LYS A 560 32.06 -0.48 -18.63
C LYS A 560 31.65 0.32 -19.87
N LYS A 561 31.48 1.62 -19.68
CA LYS A 561 31.13 2.62 -20.71
C LYS A 561 32.36 3.45 -21.09
N ASP A 562 32.18 4.29 -22.10
CA ASP A 562 33.21 5.22 -22.56
C ASP A 562 33.56 6.27 -21.48
N GLU A 563 34.71 6.09 -20.83
CA GLU A 563 35.21 6.98 -19.78
C GLU A 563 35.47 8.41 -20.27
N GLU A 564 35.91 8.59 -21.51
CA GLU A 564 36.20 9.91 -22.08
C GLU A 564 34.91 10.68 -22.34
N LYS A 565 33.92 10.01 -22.94
CA LYS A 565 32.60 10.58 -23.22
C LYS A 565 31.92 11.11 -21.96
N TRP A 566 31.87 10.28 -20.91
CA TRP A 566 31.28 10.66 -19.63
C TRP A 566 32.07 11.75 -18.92
N SER A 567 33.41 11.75 -19.06
CA SER A 567 34.26 12.81 -18.54
C SER A 567 33.94 14.16 -19.20
N ILE A 568 33.82 14.21 -20.52
CA ILE A 568 33.54 15.44 -21.27
C ILE A 568 32.20 16.05 -20.84
N ILE A 569 31.16 15.21 -20.72
CA ILE A 569 29.83 15.67 -20.27
C ILE A 569 29.89 16.19 -18.83
N GLY A 570 30.53 15.45 -17.91
CA GLY A 570 30.71 15.91 -16.53
C GLY A 570 31.54 17.20 -16.41
N LEU A 571 32.54 17.40 -17.28
CA LEU A 571 33.39 18.59 -17.28
C LEU A 571 32.65 19.84 -17.78
N LEU A 572 31.69 19.68 -18.69
CA LEU A 572 31.01 20.78 -19.37
C LEU A 572 29.57 21.01 -18.94
N HIS A 573 29.07 20.27 -17.93
CA HIS A 573 27.66 20.35 -17.54
C HIS A 573 27.23 21.77 -17.15
N ASP A 574 28.10 22.49 -16.44
CA ASP A 574 27.87 23.86 -15.95
C ASP A 574 28.67 24.92 -16.73
N ILE A 575 28.99 24.65 -18.00
CA ILE A 575 29.88 25.50 -18.81
C ILE A 575 29.42 26.97 -18.94
N ASP A 576 28.13 27.24 -18.77
CA ASP A 576 27.53 28.57 -18.84
C ASP A 576 27.31 29.24 -17.48
N TRP A 577 27.57 28.56 -16.37
CA TRP A 577 27.22 29.02 -15.02
C TRP A 577 27.76 30.42 -14.70
N GLU A 578 28.99 30.74 -15.12
CA GLU A 578 29.56 32.08 -14.85
C GLU A 578 28.89 33.21 -15.62
N LEU A 579 28.30 32.90 -16.78
CA LEU A 579 27.52 33.84 -17.59
C LEU A 579 26.10 34.00 -17.02
N THR A 580 25.55 32.94 -16.44
CA THR A 580 24.14 32.85 -16.04
C THR A 580 23.93 33.02 -14.54
N LYS A 581 24.97 33.09 -13.70
CA LYS A 581 24.84 33.21 -12.23
C LYS A 581 23.97 34.37 -11.73
N ASN A 582 23.89 35.47 -12.49
CA ASN A 582 23.04 36.63 -12.16
C ASN A 582 21.63 36.54 -12.77
N ASN A 583 21.39 35.55 -13.64
CA ASN A 583 20.09 35.21 -14.19
C ASN A 583 19.98 33.68 -14.36
N PRO A 584 19.79 32.91 -13.26
CA PRO A 584 19.81 31.44 -13.30
C PRO A 584 18.76 30.81 -14.23
N LYS A 585 17.74 31.56 -14.66
CA LYS A 585 16.75 31.12 -15.65
C LYS A 585 17.34 30.90 -17.06
N GLU A 586 18.52 31.45 -17.33
CA GLU A 586 19.26 31.23 -18.58
C GLU A 586 20.25 30.07 -18.51
N HIS A 587 20.46 29.50 -17.32
CA HIS A 587 21.27 28.29 -17.14
C HIS A 587 20.71 27.14 -17.97
N CYS A 588 21.58 26.32 -18.52
CA CYS A 588 21.25 25.27 -19.50
C CYS A 588 20.73 25.79 -20.87
N ILE A 589 20.33 27.06 -21.06
CA ILE A 589 20.09 27.64 -22.40
C ILE A 589 21.40 28.12 -23.01
N GLN A 590 22.20 28.84 -22.24
CA GLN A 590 23.46 29.39 -22.74
C GLN A 590 24.46 28.25 -23.00
N ALA A 591 24.45 27.18 -22.19
CA ALA A 591 25.20 25.95 -22.44
C ALA A 591 24.90 25.38 -23.84
N VAL A 592 23.63 25.32 -24.25
CA VAL A 592 23.24 24.87 -25.61
C VAL A 592 23.88 25.72 -26.68
N LYS A 593 23.86 27.04 -26.54
CA LYS A 593 24.43 27.96 -27.54
C LYS A 593 25.94 27.76 -27.66
N ILE A 594 26.63 27.62 -26.53
CA ILE A 594 28.08 27.36 -26.47
C ILE A 594 28.41 26.03 -27.15
N LEU A 595 27.72 24.96 -26.75
CA LEU A 595 27.96 23.60 -27.25
C LEU A 595 27.62 23.46 -28.74
N LYS A 596 26.48 23.99 -29.19
CA LYS A 596 26.12 24.02 -30.62
C LYS A 596 27.16 24.78 -31.45
N SER A 597 27.63 25.93 -30.97
CA SER A 597 28.64 26.72 -31.68
C SER A 597 30.01 26.01 -31.76
N ALA A 598 30.27 25.08 -30.84
CA ALA A 598 31.48 24.28 -30.82
C ALA A 598 31.39 22.99 -31.65
N GLY A 599 30.22 22.69 -32.24
CA GLY A 599 30.00 21.48 -33.04
C GLY A 599 29.47 20.28 -32.26
N ALA A 600 29.04 20.46 -31.00
CA ALA A 600 28.48 19.38 -30.21
C ALA A 600 27.16 18.84 -30.80
N THR A 601 26.95 17.52 -30.70
CA THR A 601 25.73 16.86 -31.16
C THR A 601 24.55 17.10 -30.22
N ASP A 602 23.33 16.88 -30.72
CA ASP A 602 22.12 16.95 -29.89
C ASP A 602 22.16 15.95 -28.73
N PHE A 603 22.83 14.80 -28.89
CA PHE A 603 23.05 13.85 -27.79
C PHE A 603 23.83 14.49 -26.63
N MET A 604 24.99 15.11 -26.92
CA MET A 604 25.77 15.78 -25.90
C MET A 604 24.99 16.94 -25.25
N ILE A 605 24.30 17.74 -26.07
CA ILE A 605 23.53 18.88 -25.60
C ILE A 605 22.42 18.43 -24.66
N ASN A 606 21.66 17.39 -25.03
CA ASN A 606 20.59 16.86 -24.20
C ASN A 606 21.14 16.25 -22.89
N ALA A 607 22.26 15.54 -22.95
CA ALA A 607 22.92 14.98 -21.77
C ALA A 607 23.39 16.09 -20.81
N VAL A 608 23.97 17.18 -21.34
CA VAL A 608 24.35 18.33 -20.50
C VAL A 608 23.11 19.01 -19.91
N GLN A 609 22.06 19.28 -20.69
CA GLN A 609 20.85 19.94 -20.16
C GLN A 609 20.11 19.10 -19.11
N SER A 610 20.35 17.79 -19.06
CA SER A 610 19.57 16.88 -18.24
C SER A 610 19.74 17.08 -16.75
N HIS A 611 20.84 17.70 -16.28
CA HIS A 611 21.00 18.04 -14.86
C HIS A 611 20.01 19.14 -14.41
N CYS A 612 19.50 19.93 -15.35
CA CYS A 612 18.43 20.91 -15.12
C CYS A 612 17.01 20.32 -15.24
N TYR A 613 16.82 19.08 -15.71
CA TYR A 613 15.48 18.49 -15.90
C TYR A 613 14.82 18.22 -14.53
N GLY A 614 13.53 18.53 -14.42
CA GLY A 614 12.79 18.36 -13.16
C GLY A 614 13.13 19.36 -12.05
N CYS A 615 14.01 20.33 -12.32
CA CYS A 615 14.33 21.39 -11.37
C CYS A 615 13.26 22.49 -11.39
N GLY A 616 12.13 22.30 -10.68
CA GLY A 616 11.20 23.40 -10.42
C GLY A 616 9.76 23.10 -9.99
N GLN A 617 9.46 23.29 -8.70
CA GLN A 617 8.34 24.13 -8.24
C GLN A 617 8.86 25.05 -7.11
N GLY A 618 8.67 26.38 -7.24
CA GLY A 618 9.05 27.38 -6.23
C GLY A 618 10.24 28.31 -6.58
N ASP A 619 10.65 29.14 -5.61
CA ASP A 619 11.54 30.32 -5.76
C ASP A 619 13.00 30.03 -6.16
N ASN A 620 13.40 28.76 -6.28
CA ASN A 620 14.76 28.31 -6.62
C ASN A 620 14.79 27.53 -7.95
N PHE A 621 14.14 28.05 -9.00
CA PHE A 621 14.20 27.48 -10.35
C PHE A 621 15.60 27.67 -10.94
N CYS A 622 16.35 26.57 -11.17
CA CYS A 622 17.71 26.60 -11.72
C CYS A 622 17.81 26.22 -13.21
N GLY A 623 16.70 26.25 -13.95
CA GLY A 623 16.68 25.96 -15.38
C GLY A 623 15.88 26.99 -16.18
N ALA A 624 15.78 26.77 -17.47
CA ALA A 624 14.90 27.54 -18.34
C ALA A 624 13.47 27.01 -18.35
N GLN A 625 12.49 27.89 -18.55
CA GLN A 625 11.07 27.50 -18.64
C GLN A 625 10.81 26.46 -19.75
N GLU A 626 11.64 26.46 -20.80
CA GLU A 626 11.62 25.49 -21.90
C GLU A 626 12.01 24.05 -21.50
N LEU A 627 12.60 23.87 -20.32
CA LEU A 627 12.96 22.55 -19.76
C LEU A 627 11.88 22.00 -18.82
N LEU A 628 10.82 22.77 -18.54
CA LEU A 628 9.71 22.35 -17.71
C LEU A 628 8.98 21.16 -18.36
N GLY A 629 8.84 20.04 -17.62
CA GLY A 629 8.19 18.82 -18.12
C GLY A 629 9.09 17.89 -18.94
N LYS A 630 10.38 18.22 -19.12
CA LYS A 630 11.35 17.25 -19.64
C LYS A 630 11.77 16.28 -18.54
N HIS A 631 12.00 15.02 -18.93
CA HIS A 631 12.42 13.94 -18.04
C HIS A 631 13.71 13.31 -18.55
N ARG A 632 14.55 12.87 -17.62
CA ARG A 632 15.73 12.05 -17.92
C ARG A 632 15.30 10.67 -18.39
N THR A 633 15.98 10.15 -19.40
CA THR A 633 15.60 8.88 -20.06
C THR A 633 16.77 7.95 -20.31
N SER A 634 18.01 8.45 -20.28
CA SER A 634 19.22 7.70 -20.59
C SER A 634 20.10 7.48 -19.36
N LEU A 635 20.98 6.47 -19.43
CA LEU A 635 21.86 6.11 -18.31
C LEU A 635 22.79 7.28 -17.92
N ILE A 636 23.33 7.97 -18.93
CA ILE A 636 24.26 9.09 -18.73
C ILE A 636 23.58 10.34 -18.15
N GLU A 637 22.29 10.57 -18.49
CA GLU A 637 21.51 11.70 -18.00
C GLU A 637 21.20 11.60 -16.50
N HIS A 638 20.77 10.41 -16.05
CA HIS A 638 20.54 10.14 -14.63
C HIS A 638 21.86 10.14 -13.84
N ALA A 639 22.93 9.61 -14.43
CA ALA A 639 24.25 9.64 -13.81
C ALA A 639 24.75 11.06 -13.59
N LEU A 640 24.61 11.95 -14.59
CA LEU A 640 25.07 13.34 -14.49
C LEU A 640 24.33 14.10 -13.39
N ALA A 641 22.99 14.02 -13.39
CA ALA A 641 22.17 14.74 -12.41
C ALA A 641 22.47 14.29 -10.97
N ALA A 642 22.60 12.98 -10.75
CA ALA A 642 22.96 12.46 -9.43
C ALA A 642 24.40 12.85 -9.03
N ALA A 643 25.33 12.86 -9.98
CA ALA A 643 26.75 13.17 -9.73
C ALA A 643 26.92 14.64 -9.34
N GLU A 644 26.35 15.56 -10.11
CA GLU A 644 26.39 17.02 -9.87
C GLU A 644 25.99 17.32 -8.43
N THR A 645 24.81 16.88 -8.00
CA THR A 645 24.32 17.17 -6.66
C THR A 645 25.13 16.45 -5.56
N ALA A 646 25.68 15.26 -5.84
CA ALA A 646 26.46 14.50 -4.86
C ALA A 646 27.85 15.09 -4.58
N THR A 647 28.47 15.77 -5.54
CA THR A 647 29.77 16.46 -5.32
C THR A 647 29.69 17.41 -4.13
N GLY A 648 28.67 18.28 -4.11
CA GLY A 648 28.46 19.27 -3.04
C GLY A 648 28.29 18.63 -1.66
N LEU A 649 27.64 17.47 -1.58
CA LEU A 649 27.49 16.74 -0.31
C LEU A 649 28.82 16.14 0.16
N ILE A 650 29.60 15.55 -0.75
CA ILE A 650 30.89 14.91 -0.42
C ILE A 650 31.89 15.98 0.03
N VAL A 651 32.00 17.07 -0.72
CA VAL A 651 32.89 18.21 -0.41
C VAL A 651 32.49 18.87 0.91
N ALA A 652 31.19 19.15 1.13
CA ALA A 652 30.74 19.70 2.40
C ALA A 652 31.09 18.77 3.58
N THR A 653 31.01 17.45 3.38
CA THR A 653 31.37 16.46 4.39
C THR A 653 32.88 16.47 4.72
N ALA A 654 33.73 16.74 3.72
CA ALA A 654 35.16 16.93 3.92
C ALA A 654 35.46 18.21 4.70
N LEU A 655 34.83 19.33 4.34
CA LEU A 655 35.06 20.65 4.96
C LEU A 655 34.70 20.71 6.46
N VAL A 656 33.85 19.79 6.94
CA VAL A 656 33.51 19.67 8.37
C VAL A 656 34.34 18.62 9.13
N GLN A 657 35.28 17.95 8.47
CA GLN A 657 36.30 17.16 9.18
C GLN A 657 37.29 18.07 9.90
N ALA A 658 37.89 17.59 10.99
CA ALA A 658 38.84 18.37 11.80
C ALA A 658 40.08 18.80 11.01
N ASP A 659 40.55 17.95 10.08
CA ASP A 659 41.67 18.21 9.18
C ASP A 659 41.23 18.80 7.84
N LYS A 660 39.90 18.91 7.61
CA LYS A 660 39.26 19.32 6.36
C LYS A 660 39.66 18.46 5.16
N LYS A 661 40.04 17.19 5.39
CA LYS A 661 40.54 16.30 4.33
C LYS A 661 39.50 15.30 3.79
N LEU A 662 39.37 15.17 2.48
CA LEU A 662 38.61 14.14 1.76
C LEU A 662 39.10 12.74 2.11
N ALA A 663 40.42 12.58 2.29
CA ALA A 663 41.03 11.33 2.73
C ALA A 663 40.49 10.84 4.09
N SER A 664 40.02 11.75 4.94
CA SER A 664 39.47 11.46 6.27
C SER A 664 37.97 11.21 6.28
N VAL A 665 37.28 11.48 5.17
CA VAL A 665 35.85 11.21 5.04
C VAL A 665 35.61 9.71 4.90
N LYS A 666 34.85 9.15 5.85
CA LYS A 666 34.36 7.77 5.80
C LYS A 666 32.94 7.72 5.25
N LEU A 667 32.61 6.66 4.52
CA LEU A 667 31.28 6.44 3.96
C LEU A 667 30.17 6.54 5.02
N ASP A 668 30.36 5.99 6.22
CA ASP A 668 29.38 6.09 7.31
C ASP A 668 29.11 7.52 7.76
N SER A 669 30.12 8.40 7.71
CA SER A 669 29.98 9.82 8.03
C SER A 669 29.17 10.51 6.95
N LEU A 670 29.50 10.25 5.68
CA LEU A 670 28.78 10.78 4.52
C LEU A 670 27.31 10.32 4.52
N LYS A 671 27.04 9.05 4.84
CA LYS A 671 25.67 8.51 4.99
C LYS A 671 24.87 9.20 6.09
N LYS A 672 25.51 9.54 7.22
CA LYS A 672 24.86 10.32 8.28
C LYS A 672 24.52 11.73 7.79
N LYS A 673 25.44 12.37 7.06
CA LYS A 673 25.25 13.72 6.48
C LYS A 673 24.19 13.76 5.39
N PHE A 674 24.09 12.71 4.57
CA PHE A 674 23.01 12.56 3.59
C PHE A 674 21.62 12.59 4.26
N LYS A 675 21.47 11.89 5.40
CA LYS A 675 20.20 11.83 6.16
C LYS A 675 19.84 13.12 6.89
N ASP A 676 20.83 13.93 7.23
CA ASP A 676 20.62 15.24 7.86
C ASP A 676 20.26 16.28 6.79
N LYS A 677 18.97 16.60 6.66
CA LYS A 677 18.47 17.55 5.66
C LYS A 677 18.95 19.00 5.87
N SER A 678 19.39 19.35 7.08
CA SER A 678 19.89 20.69 7.38
C SER A 678 21.33 20.91 6.93
N PHE A 679 22.11 19.83 6.86
CA PHE A 679 23.49 19.85 6.40
C PHE A 679 23.55 19.99 4.88
N ALA A 680 24.34 20.90 4.30
CA ALA A 680 24.36 21.12 2.84
C ALA A 680 22.92 21.25 2.28
N ALA A 681 22.14 22.20 2.79
CA ALA A 681 20.72 22.34 2.50
C ALA A 681 20.41 22.55 1.00
N ASN A 682 21.38 23.10 0.25
CA ASN A 682 21.28 23.29 -1.21
C ASN A 682 21.45 21.97 -2.00
N CYS A 683 21.88 20.89 -1.37
CA CYS A 683 22.03 19.59 -2.00
C CYS A 683 20.67 18.86 -2.10
N ARG A 684 20.21 18.65 -3.34
CA ARG A 684 18.95 17.98 -3.71
C ARG A 684 19.06 16.45 -3.55
N ARG A 685 18.78 15.98 -2.34
CA ARG A 685 18.83 14.53 -2.01
C ARG A 685 17.89 13.68 -2.85
N ASP A 686 16.77 14.25 -3.27
CA ASP A 686 15.83 13.64 -4.21
C ASP A 686 16.48 13.36 -5.57
N ILE A 687 17.36 14.25 -6.06
CA ILE A 687 18.12 14.03 -7.30
C ILE A 687 19.22 12.99 -7.10
N ILE A 688 19.91 12.98 -5.95
CA ILE A 688 20.91 11.93 -5.64
C ILE A 688 20.26 10.54 -5.64
N ILE A 689 19.02 10.41 -5.14
CA ILE A 689 18.28 9.14 -5.13
C ILE A 689 18.04 8.61 -6.55
N GLU A 690 18.03 9.46 -7.59
CA GLU A 690 17.95 9.00 -8.99
C GLU A 690 19.13 8.14 -9.43
N CYS A 691 20.20 8.02 -8.64
CA CYS A 691 21.19 6.96 -8.86
C CYS A 691 20.54 5.56 -8.90
N GLU A 692 19.36 5.37 -8.32
CA GLU A 692 18.56 4.14 -8.38
C GLU A 692 18.01 3.83 -9.78
N GLU A 693 17.91 4.81 -10.67
CA GLU A 693 17.54 4.61 -12.08
C GLU A 693 18.70 4.02 -12.90
N ILE A 694 19.95 4.22 -12.46
CA ILE A 694 21.15 3.75 -13.18
C ILE A 694 21.71 2.34 -12.81
N GLY A 695 21.17 1.46 -11.98
CA GLY A 695 20.44 1.63 -10.74
C GLY A 695 21.29 1.32 -9.52
N LEU A 696 22.35 2.09 -9.29
CA LEU A 696 23.11 2.01 -8.05
C LEU A 696 22.21 2.36 -6.86
N ASN A 697 22.34 1.69 -5.72
CA ASN A 697 21.74 2.25 -4.51
C ASN A 697 22.55 3.46 -4.03
N VAL A 698 21.94 4.32 -3.20
CA VAL A 698 22.58 5.56 -2.71
C VAL A 698 23.93 5.28 -2.02
N ASP A 699 24.05 4.21 -1.25
CA ASP A 699 25.31 3.89 -0.57
C ASP A 699 26.41 3.48 -1.55
N GLU A 700 26.09 2.66 -2.55
CA GLU A 700 27.00 2.27 -3.65
C GLU A 700 27.44 3.50 -4.45
N PHE A 701 26.48 4.35 -4.81
CA PHE A 701 26.73 5.57 -5.57
C PHE A 701 27.64 6.54 -4.81
N LEU A 702 27.31 6.83 -3.53
CA LEU A 702 28.12 7.69 -2.67
C LEU A 702 29.51 7.08 -2.40
N ALA A 703 29.64 5.76 -2.32
CA ALA A 703 30.92 5.10 -2.19
C ALA A 703 31.79 5.27 -3.44
N ILE A 704 31.20 5.10 -4.64
CA ILE A 704 31.89 5.33 -5.92
C ILE A 704 32.33 6.80 -6.02
N GLY A 705 31.41 7.75 -5.76
CA GLY A 705 31.70 9.18 -5.80
C GLY A 705 32.76 9.60 -4.79
N LEU A 706 32.64 9.17 -3.54
CA LEU A 706 33.62 9.45 -2.49
C LEU A 706 35.00 8.91 -2.86
N LYS A 707 35.08 7.66 -3.34
CA LYS A 707 36.35 7.06 -3.74
C LYS A 707 36.96 7.77 -4.95
N ALA A 708 36.12 8.21 -5.89
CA ALA A 708 36.55 8.98 -7.05
C ALA A 708 37.21 10.30 -6.63
N LEU A 709 36.56 11.09 -5.78
CA LEU A 709 37.10 12.37 -5.32
C LEU A 709 38.31 12.21 -4.40
N GLN A 710 38.37 11.15 -3.59
CA GLN A 710 39.56 10.84 -2.79
C GLN A 710 40.82 10.59 -3.64
N ASN A 711 40.67 10.10 -4.87
CA ASN A 711 41.82 9.86 -5.75
C ASN A 711 42.40 11.15 -6.36
N ILE A 712 41.66 12.25 -6.30
CA ILE A 712 42.10 13.57 -6.78
C ILE A 712 42.13 14.61 -5.65
N ALA A 713 42.11 14.17 -4.39
CA ALA A 713 42.00 15.04 -3.21
C ALA A 713 43.08 16.13 -3.20
N ASP A 714 44.34 15.76 -3.50
CA ASP A 714 45.46 16.70 -3.60
C ASP A 714 45.25 17.77 -4.69
N GLU A 715 44.61 17.42 -5.82
CA GLU A 715 44.28 18.36 -6.91
C GLU A 715 43.13 19.30 -6.52
N LEU A 716 42.21 18.84 -5.68
CA LEU A 716 41.08 19.62 -5.16
C LEU A 716 41.47 20.54 -3.99
N GLY A 717 42.70 20.40 -3.47
CA GLY A 717 43.13 21.10 -2.25
C GLY A 717 42.33 20.68 -1.01
N LEU A 718 41.76 19.47 -1.05
CA LEU A 718 40.86 18.90 -0.08
C LEU A 718 41.35 17.57 0.44
#